data_AF-A0A7Y0KTH6-F1
#
_entry.id   AF-A0A7Y0KTH6-F1
#
_cell.length_a   1.000
_cell.length_b   1.000
_cell.length_c   1.000
_cell.angle_alpha   90.00
_cell.angle_beta   90.00
_cell.angle_gamma   90.00
#
_symmetry.space_group_name_H-M   'P 1'
#
loop_
_entity.id
_entity.type
_entity.pdbx_description
1 polymer ?
#
loop_
_entity_poly.entity_id
_entity_poly.type
_entity_poly.pdbx_seq_one_letter_code
_entity_poly.pdbx_strand_id
1 'polypeptide(L)'
;GFSSSANQQDRDESPDEFNHQGQFERKSNRFSFGRLNWIARKAQQGLPEDRTNGEHEAGEEGGSRNPFSKGLDRHSFRHNPRPYDVDLNDVDLSISIKQWDFGAVSLFDYGYTRIYDASHDGTKKEVFEDGAIRINYDGDFLNDNRLDFSDVFGLSWGPLSTMKLGNVEAQVNATHTTTGESVDLGSYTLDLSEDRFLVDLNGKIDAAESYLDRRSNWDFDVDIDAVFGGWRENIEDFDETLTMIDALDWSTFDGDIEANTFTYHDLDALSWVGSQFDSGRIYKARGGTDELILNGIDSADIKSFNGETFSGLTDYTTIGEQAIYQGTAFDILSLKNGDEIYLQGFEKITTEDDSYRIREGMSDSTKEQWNLQAMDAGGAWRFNKGSEDVVLVSLDTGLNDVAGSATDAHDEIDHVVNQTGKSNNSHGHRAMSVMAAKHDSQNLAGIAPGSELWAYNVYGGGDSLYDSIEDAKDQRDCSQRLVFQGGIQGEGWWTHGATKAEMQTALDETADYGFFAIAAGNGGPGGNLDDDDYLTSVSGLAKAQTTNDNIASVGALKFTGTEEIDAITGGSLTNVTGTELAGYSNRGDNLTLVAPTDSQSIDANGWQRSFGGTSCANPNVAGVAALVWSENLSLTGGEVRDILTTSAMDLGATGRDDTYGAGTINAESAVRRSHALSVDNELASLYNNTDFLA
;
A
#
# COMPACT_ATOMS: atom_id res chain seq x y z
N GLY A 1 7.47 37.49 34.26
CA GLY A 1 8.38 37.35 35.41
C GLY A 1 7.56 37.30 36.69
N PHE A 2 7.84 36.32 37.54
CA PHE A 2 7.18 36.01 38.83
C PHE A 2 5.67 35.67 38.77
N SER A 3 5.16 34.68 39.53
CA SER A 3 5.84 33.54 40.20
C SER A 3 4.82 32.51 40.67
N SER A 4 5.28 31.28 40.79
CA SER A 4 4.61 30.18 41.49
C SER A 4 4.55 30.37 43.02
N SER A 5 3.62 29.68 43.65
CA SER A 5 3.72 29.11 45.01
C SER A 5 2.61 28.05 45.13
N ALA A 6 2.89 26.76 44.92
CA ALA A 6 3.61 25.88 45.84
C ALA A 6 2.92 25.78 47.21
N ASN A 7 2.45 24.57 47.56
CA ASN A 7 2.43 24.13 48.94
C ASN A 7 2.97 22.70 49.00
N GLN A 8 3.88 22.47 49.93
CA GLN A 8 4.72 21.28 50.07
C GLN A 8 4.43 20.66 51.46
N GLN A 9 5.12 19.55 51.77
CA GLN A 9 5.34 18.95 53.09
C GLN A 9 4.38 17.81 53.51
N ASP A 10 4.86 16.66 54.03
CA ASP A 10 6.27 16.14 54.11
C ASP A 10 6.30 14.70 54.68
N ARG A 11 7.45 14.00 54.49
CA ARG A 11 8.03 12.92 55.38
C ARG A 11 7.32 11.55 55.47
N ASP A 12 7.90 10.41 55.86
CA ASP A 12 9.27 9.87 56.15
C ASP A 12 9.12 8.30 56.22
N GLU A 13 10.10 7.37 56.16
CA GLU A 13 11.57 7.41 56.04
C GLU A 13 12.17 6.08 55.44
N SER A 14 12.92 6.16 54.32
CA SER A 14 14.16 5.36 54.10
C SER A 14 14.09 3.81 53.76
N PRO A 15 15.22 3.16 53.37
CA PRO A 15 15.24 2.15 52.28
C PRO A 15 15.59 0.70 52.67
N ASP A 16 15.54 -0.22 51.70
CA ASP A 16 16.55 -1.28 51.53
C ASP A 16 16.61 -1.85 50.09
N GLU A 17 17.77 -2.41 49.74
CA GLU A 17 18.13 -2.96 48.42
C GLU A 17 17.38 -4.27 48.10
N PHE A 18 17.05 -4.54 46.83
CA PHE A 18 17.27 -5.87 46.25
C PHE A 18 17.43 -5.85 44.73
N ASN A 19 18.53 -6.46 44.28
CA ASN A 19 18.97 -6.55 42.90
C ASN A 19 18.45 -7.85 42.27
N HIS A 20 17.76 -7.80 41.12
CA HIS A 20 17.48 -9.02 40.34
C HIS A 20 17.39 -8.78 38.84
N GLN A 21 18.32 -9.41 38.12
CA GLN A 21 18.23 -9.66 36.68
C GLN A 21 17.25 -10.81 36.40
N GLY A 22 16.53 -10.71 35.28
CA GLY A 22 15.84 -11.81 34.58
C GLY A 22 15.54 -11.34 33.17
N GLN A 23 16.36 -11.68 32.17
CA GLN A 23 16.18 -12.89 31.34
C GLN A 23 14.77 -13.04 30.78
N PHE A 24 14.55 -12.45 29.59
CA PHE A 24 13.46 -12.85 28.70
C PHE A 24 13.93 -14.03 27.84
N GLU A 25 13.34 -15.20 28.07
CA GLU A 25 13.56 -16.38 27.22
C GLU A 25 12.79 -16.23 25.89
N ARG A 26 13.50 -16.25 24.76
CA ARG A 26 12.88 -16.45 23.44
C ARG A 26 12.25 -17.85 23.38
N LYS A 27 10.92 -17.94 23.37
CA LYS A 27 10.22 -19.20 23.08
C LYS A 27 10.33 -19.53 21.59
N SER A 28 10.90 -20.68 21.28
CA SER A 28 11.01 -21.20 19.92
C SER A 28 9.73 -21.91 19.49
N ASN A 29 8.98 -21.32 18.56
CA ASN A 29 7.90 -22.04 17.89
C ASN A 29 8.51 -23.01 16.86
N ARG A 30 8.34 -24.31 17.12
CA ARG A 30 8.68 -25.38 16.17
C ARG A 30 7.49 -25.63 15.26
N PHE A 31 7.52 -25.13 14.04
CA PHE A 31 6.65 -25.65 12.98
C PHE A 31 7.25 -26.93 12.38
N SER A 32 6.46 -27.99 12.32
CA SER A 32 6.84 -29.27 11.73
C SER A 32 6.30 -29.40 10.32
N PHE A 33 7.17 -29.52 9.32
CA PHE A 33 6.76 -29.79 7.94
C PHE A 33 6.09 -31.17 7.82
N GLY A 34 4.75 -31.16 7.71
CA GLY A 34 3.97 -32.30 7.28
C GLY A 34 4.16 -32.53 5.78
N ARG A 35 4.56 -33.75 5.38
CA ARG A 35 4.74 -34.09 3.96
C ARG A 35 3.39 -34.12 3.24
N LEU A 36 3.21 -33.25 2.24
CA LEU A 36 2.17 -33.39 1.22
C LEU A 36 2.80 -33.81 -0.11
N ASN A 37 2.30 -34.91 -0.69
CA ASN A 37 2.76 -35.43 -1.96
C ASN A 37 2.07 -34.70 -3.12
N TRP A 38 2.80 -33.95 -3.93
CA TRP A 38 2.29 -33.46 -5.20
C TRP A 38 2.32 -34.58 -6.26
N ILE A 39 1.14 -34.97 -6.75
CA ILE A 39 0.99 -35.85 -7.92
C ILE A 39 0.75 -34.96 -9.14
N ALA A 40 1.81 -34.71 -9.92
CA ALA A 40 1.67 -34.01 -11.19
C ALA A 40 0.84 -34.85 -12.19
N ARG A 41 -0.33 -34.36 -12.60
CA ARG A 41 -1.06 -34.86 -13.78
C ARG A 41 -0.88 -33.89 -14.94
N LYS A 42 -0.25 -34.36 -16.02
CA LYS A 42 -0.24 -33.66 -17.31
C LYS A 42 -1.66 -33.61 -17.88
N ALA A 43 -2.10 -32.42 -18.29
CA ALA A 43 -3.17 -32.25 -19.27
C ALA A 43 -2.56 -31.72 -20.56
N GLN A 44 -2.73 -32.45 -21.67
CA GLN A 44 -2.36 -31.99 -23.01
C GLN A 44 -3.58 -31.39 -23.70
N GLN A 45 -3.47 -30.14 -24.14
CA GLN A 45 -4.18 -29.57 -25.29
C GLN A 45 -3.16 -28.64 -25.99
N GLY A 46 -3.10 -28.50 -27.31
CA GLY A 46 -3.95 -29.08 -28.34
C GLY A 46 -4.04 -28.16 -29.57
N LEU A 47 -2.89 -27.73 -30.11
CA LEU A 47 -2.83 -26.79 -31.24
C LEU A 47 -3.39 -27.40 -32.55
N PRO A 48 -4.24 -26.68 -33.31
CA PRO A 48 -4.59 -27.03 -34.68
C PRO A 48 -3.55 -26.54 -35.70
N GLU A 49 -3.28 -27.36 -36.72
CA GLU A 49 -2.37 -27.05 -37.83
C GLU A 49 -3.10 -26.53 -39.08
N ASP A 50 -2.45 -25.54 -39.74
CA ASP A 50 -2.19 -25.48 -41.20
C ASP A 50 -3.38 -25.29 -42.20
N ARG A 51 -3.33 -24.22 -43.02
CA ARG A 51 -2.98 -24.32 -44.47
C ARG A 51 -3.22 -23.08 -45.37
N THR A 52 -2.39 -23.04 -46.43
CA THR A 52 -2.51 -22.39 -47.76
C THR A 52 -2.16 -20.90 -47.91
N ASN A 53 -1.64 -20.42 -49.06
CA ASN A 53 -0.65 -20.92 -50.07
C ASN A 53 -0.49 -19.87 -51.20
N GLY A 54 0.63 -19.90 -51.94
CA GLY A 54 0.79 -19.29 -53.29
C GLY A 54 1.43 -17.88 -53.28
N GLU A 55 2.71 -17.67 -53.65
CA GLU A 55 3.36 -17.79 -54.98
C GLU A 55 3.03 -16.65 -55.98
N HIS A 56 4.00 -15.79 -56.34
CA HIS A 56 4.68 -15.80 -57.66
C HIS A 56 5.71 -14.64 -57.87
N GLU A 57 6.81 -14.99 -58.56
CA GLU A 57 7.63 -14.21 -59.55
C GLU A 57 8.43 -12.91 -59.21
N ALA A 58 9.75 -13.13 -59.06
CA ALA A 58 10.86 -12.66 -59.92
C ALA A 58 11.01 -11.19 -60.41
N GLY A 59 12.22 -10.62 -60.19
CA GLY A 59 12.73 -9.40 -60.85
C GLY A 59 14.23 -9.15 -60.62
N GLU A 60 14.96 -8.73 -61.67
CA GLU A 60 16.42 -8.46 -61.76
C GLU A 60 16.78 -7.03 -61.25
N GLU A 61 18.00 -6.48 -61.11
CA GLU A 61 19.41 -6.89 -61.35
C GLU A 61 20.41 -5.93 -60.61
N GLY A 62 21.63 -6.37 -60.28
CA GLY A 62 22.86 -5.53 -60.09
C GLY A 62 23.09 -4.74 -58.78
N GLY A 63 24.31 -4.62 -58.21
CA GLY A 63 25.59 -5.29 -58.52
C GLY A 63 26.85 -4.67 -57.83
N SER A 64 27.80 -5.53 -57.42
CA SER A 64 29.19 -5.22 -56.96
C SER A 64 29.34 -4.56 -55.56
N ARG A 65 30.33 -4.88 -54.70
CA ARG A 65 31.64 -5.56 -54.82
C ARG A 65 32.01 -6.38 -53.56
N ASN A 66 32.90 -7.37 -53.75
CA ASN A 66 33.54 -8.28 -52.78
C ASN A 66 35.05 -7.89 -52.66
N PRO A 67 35.98 -8.56 -51.92
CA PRO A 67 35.89 -9.74 -51.03
C PRO A 67 36.80 -9.71 -49.74
N PHE A 68 36.90 -10.88 -49.07
CA PHE A 68 37.97 -11.44 -48.19
C PHE A 68 37.50 -11.86 -46.79
N SER A 69 38.08 -12.90 -46.18
CA SER A 69 37.74 -14.33 -46.37
C SER A 69 38.54 -15.24 -45.44
N LYS A 70 37.89 -16.29 -44.89
CA LYS A 70 38.46 -17.52 -44.28
C LYS A 70 39.23 -17.39 -42.94
N GLY A 71 38.77 -18.16 -41.96
CA GLY A 71 39.57 -18.58 -40.79
C GLY A 71 40.41 -19.84 -41.05
N LEU A 72 40.97 -20.43 -40.00
CA LEU A 72 41.67 -21.73 -40.01
C LEU A 72 41.67 -22.37 -38.61
N ASP A 73 41.90 -23.68 -38.56
CA ASP A 73 41.60 -24.58 -37.44
C ASP A 73 42.84 -25.34 -36.93
N ARG A 74 42.73 -25.87 -35.70
CA ARG A 74 43.58 -26.80 -34.90
C ARG A 74 44.86 -27.44 -35.48
N HIS A 75 45.90 -27.57 -34.63
CA HIS A 75 46.77 -28.77 -34.46
C HIS A 75 47.72 -28.58 -33.25
N SER A 76 47.56 -29.23 -32.08
CA SER A 76 47.98 -30.59 -31.66
C SER A 76 49.50 -30.85 -31.49
N PHE A 77 49.95 -31.36 -30.32
CA PHE A 77 51.12 -32.28 -30.19
C PHE A 77 51.09 -33.12 -28.89
N ARG A 78 51.96 -34.16 -28.80
CA ARG A 78 51.89 -35.33 -27.88
C ARG A 78 53.06 -35.43 -26.87
N HIS A 79 52.89 -36.26 -25.83
CA HIS A 79 53.92 -36.84 -24.90
C HIS A 79 55.19 -37.40 -25.61
N ASN A 80 56.34 -37.72 -24.98
CA ASN A 80 56.59 -38.41 -23.68
C ASN A 80 58.11 -38.26 -23.22
N PRO A 81 58.71 -38.98 -22.22
CA PRO A 81 59.08 -38.42 -20.91
C PRO A 81 60.57 -38.67 -20.44
N ARG A 82 60.80 -38.59 -19.11
CA ARG A 82 61.92 -39.08 -18.23
C ARG A 82 62.84 -37.96 -17.62
N PRO A 83 63.70 -38.24 -16.60
CA PRO A 83 63.27 -38.16 -15.18
C PRO A 83 64.30 -37.46 -14.24
N TYR A 84 63.85 -36.92 -13.10
CA TYR A 84 64.78 -36.59 -11.99
C TYR A 84 64.11 -36.83 -10.63
N ASP A 85 64.68 -37.75 -9.84
CA ASP A 85 64.45 -37.87 -8.40
C ASP A 85 65.22 -36.77 -7.67
N VAL A 86 64.58 -36.05 -6.74
CA VAL A 86 65.26 -35.38 -5.62
C VAL A 86 64.42 -35.52 -4.35
N ASP A 87 65.13 -35.91 -3.28
CA ASP A 87 64.76 -36.08 -1.87
C ASP A 87 63.47 -35.44 -1.32
N LEU A 88 62.75 -36.23 -0.50
CA LEU A 88 61.67 -35.78 0.39
C LEU A 88 62.17 -35.78 1.85
N ASN A 89 62.83 -34.71 2.28
CA ASN A 89 63.04 -34.40 3.71
C ASN A 89 63.22 -32.88 3.90
N ASP A 90 62.49 -32.32 4.89
CA ASP A 90 62.46 -30.91 5.31
C ASP A 90 62.12 -29.83 4.26
N VAL A 91 61.00 -29.13 4.45
CA VAL A 91 60.96 -27.75 5.01
C VAL A 91 59.51 -27.21 4.95
N ASP A 92 58.98 -26.90 6.14
CA ASP A 92 58.01 -25.84 6.50
C ASP A 92 56.92 -25.40 5.49
N LEU A 93 55.70 -25.90 5.67
CA LEU A 93 54.48 -25.46 4.96
C LEU A 93 53.93 -24.14 5.56
N SER A 94 54.62 -23.03 5.30
CA SER A 94 54.05 -21.69 5.46
C SER A 94 53.36 -21.27 4.16
N ILE A 95 52.09 -21.68 3.98
CA ILE A 95 51.26 -21.19 2.88
C ILE A 95 50.87 -19.75 3.19
N SER A 96 51.65 -18.79 2.70
CA SER A 96 51.16 -17.43 2.51
C SER A 96 50.21 -17.44 1.30
N ILE A 97 48.91 -17.52 1.56
CA ILE A 97 47.90 -17.26 0.54
C ILE A 97 48.05 -15.79 0.16
N LYS A 98 48.59 -15.53 -1.03
CA LYS A 98 48.33 -14.26 -1.69
C LYS A 98 46.87 -14.30 -2.14
N GLN A 99 46.15 -13.23 -1.88
CA GLN A 99 44.96 -12.89 -2.66
C GLN A 99 45.42 -12.75 -4.12
N TRP A 100 44.87 -13.56 -5.02
CA TRP A 100 45.11 -13.41 -6.45
C TRP A 100 43.98 -12.54 -6.98
N ASP A 101 44.32 -11.33 -7.42
CA ASP A 101 43.44 -10.56 -8.31
C ASP A 101 43.32 -11.35 -9.63
N PHE A 102 42.33 -12.25 -9.68
CA PHE A 102 41.61 -12.43 -10.92
C PHE A 102 40.82 -11.15 -11.11
N GLY A 103 41.39 -10.22 -11.87
CA GLY A 103 40.62 -9.06 -12.32
C GLY A 103 39.41 -9.59 -13.07
N ALA A 104 38.23 -9.43 -12.48
CA ALA A 104 36.98 -9.80 -13.07
C ALA A 104 36.84 -9.02 -14.37
N VAL A 105 37.07 -9.72 -15.49
CA VAL A 105 36.60 -9.22 -16.77
C VAL A 105 35.12 -9.55 -16.75
N SER A 106 34.30 -8.58 -16.34
CA SER A 106 32.84 -8.68 -16.39
C SER A 106 32.44 -9.38 -17.69
N LEU A 107 31.95 -10.61 -17.55
CA LEU A 107 31.62 -11.46 -18.69
C LEU A 107 30.36 -10.96 -19.41
N PHE A 108 29.65 -10.02 -18.77
CA PHE A 108 28.40 -9.42 -19.21
C PHE A 108 28.35 -7.92 -18.87
N ASP A 109 29.23 -7.14 -19.51
CA ASP A 109 28.89 -5.75 -19.84
C ASP A 109 27.66 -5.80 -20.77
N TYR A 110 26.48 -5.72 -20.17
CA TYR A 110 25.20 -5.72 -20.87
C TYR A 110 25.01 -4.43 -21.68
N GLY A 111 25.83 -3.38 -21.47
CA GLY A 111 25.65 -2.06 -22.07
C GLY A 111 24.39 -1.33 -21.58
N TYR A 112 23.80 -1.78 -20.46
CA TYR A 112 22.59 -1.25 -19.86
C TYR A 112 22.77 -1.08 -18.35
N THR A 113 22.05 -0.11 -17.80
CA THR A 113 21.88 0.13 -16.36
C THR A 113 21.35 -1.11 -15.64
N ARG A 114 21.82 -1.33 -14.41
CA ARG A 114 21.44 -2.44 -13.52
C ARG A 114 20.80 -1.96 -12.21
N ILE A 115 21.09 -0.73 -11.79
CA ILE A 115 20.51 -0.11 -10.60
C ILE A 115 19.51 0.96 -11.03
N TYR A 116 18.26 0.81 -10.57
CA TYR A 116 17.12 1.63 -10.93
C TYR A 116 16.45 2.18 -9.67
N ASP A 117 15.77 3.32 -9.78
CA ASP A 117 14.75 3.66 -8.78
C ASP A 117 13.69 2.55 -8.76
N ALA A 118 13.31 2.11 -7.56
CA ALA A 118 12.20 1.18 -7.39
C ALA A 118 10.84 1.86 -7.55
N SER A 119 10.74 3.20 -7.45
CA SER A 119 9.49 3.98 -7.39
C SER A 119 8.46 3.75 -8.51
N HIS A 120 8.86 3.23 -9.67
CA HIS A 120 8.02 3.10 -10.89
C HIS A 120 7.56 4.43 -11.53
N ASP A 121 8.14 5.57 -11.17
CA ASP A 121 7.78 6.89 -11.74
C ASP A 121 8.28 7.15 -13.18
N GLY A 122 9.20 6.33 -13.69
CA GLY A 122 9.79 6.48 -15.02
C GLY A 122 10.90 7.53 -15.13
N THR A 123 11.43 8.01 -13.99
CA THR A 123 12.55 8.96 -13.91
C THR A 123 13.86 8.39 -14.45
N LYS A 124 14.89 9.25 -14.53
CA LYS A 124 16.23 8.89 -15.04
C LYS A 124 17.30 9.03 -13.96
N LYS A 125 17.68 7.90 -13.35
CA LYS A 125 18.86 7.80 -12.45
C LYS A 125 18.80 8.74 -11.23
N GLU A 126 17.59 9.07 -10.82
CA GLU A 126 17.33 9.83 -9.60
C GLU A 126 16.63 8.92 -8.61
N VAL A 127 16.97 9.04 -7.33
CA VAL A 127 16.38 8.22 -6.26
C VAL A 127 16.26 9.09 -5.02
N PHE A 128 15.11 9.03 -4.36
CA PHE A 128 14.93 9.69 -3.06
C PHE A 128 15.77 9.04 -1.96
N GLU A 129 16.32 9.84 -1.04
CA GLU A 129 17.13 9.32 0.08
C GLU A 129 16.37 8.33 0.98
N ASP A 130 15.07 8.55 1.21
CA ASP A 130 14.19 7.62 1.92
C ASP A 130 13.41 6.67 1.00
N GLY A 131 13.81 6.59 -0.26
CA GLY A 131 13.31 5.63 -1.25
C GLY A 131 14.01 4.28 -1.19
N ALA A 132 13.96 3.55 -2.31
CA ALA A 132 14.62 2.27 -2.46
C ALA A 132 15.14 2.11 -3.88
N ILE A 133 16.28 1.42 -4.04
CA ILE A 133 16.79 1.01 -5.36
C ILE A 133 16.45 -0.44 -5.66
N ARG A 134 16.18 -0.71 -6.93
CA ARG A 134 16.10 -2.06 -7.50
C ARG A 134 17.42 -2.39 -8.16
N ILE A 135 18.03 -3.50 -7.73
CA ILE A 135 19.28 -4.03 -8.30
C ILE A 135 18.95 -5.31 -9.07
N ASN A 136 19.24 -5.31 -10.37
CA ASN A 136 18.99 -6.44 -11.27
C ASN A 136 20.24 -7.32 -11.47
N TYR A 137 20.06 -8.63 -11.59
CA TYR A 137 21.08 -9.64 -11.85
C TYR A 137 20.53 -10.76 -12.74
N ASP A 138 21.39 -11.65 -13.26
CA ASP A 138 20.97 -12.81 -14.06
C ASP A 138 20.88 -14.05 -13.15
N GLY A 139 19.66 -14.35 -12.67
CA GLY A 139 19.41 -15.44 -11.71
C GLY A 139 19.71 -16.82 -12.29
N ASP A 140 19.37 -17.04 -13.57
CA ASP A 140 19.69 -18.28 -14.30
C ASP A 140 21.22 -18.48 -14.39
N PHE A 141 21.98 -17.44 -14.76
CA PHE A 141 23.45 -17.46 -14.76
C PHE A 141 24.01 -17.78 -13.38
N LEU A 142 23.57 -17.10 -12.32
CA LEU A 142 24.01 -17.35 -10.95
C LEU A 142 23.58 -18.74 -10.43
N ASN A 143 22.51 -19.34 -10.94
CA ASN A 143 22.04 -20.67 -10.56
C ASN A 143 22.80 -21.81 -11.29
N ASP A 144 23.12 -21.60 -12.57
CA ASP A 144 23.84 -22.55 -13.41
C ASP A 144 25.36 -22.49 -13.26
N ASN A 145 25.91 -21.34 -12.85
CA ASN A 145 27.32 -21.17 -12.54
C ASN A 145 27.82 -22.21 -11.53
N ARG A 146 29.07 -22.62 -11.74
CA ARG A 146 29.75 -23.61 -10.91
C ARG A 146 31.20 -23.21 -10.68
N LEU A 147 31.59 -23.07 -9.43
CA LEU A 147 33.00 -22.90 -9.08
C LEU A 147 33.77 -24.21 -9.26
N ASP A 148 35.00 -24.12 -9.76
CA ASP A 148 35.92 -25.26 -9.78
C ASP A 148 36.57 -25.44 -8.42
N PHE A 149 36.59 -26.68 -7.93
CA PHE A 149 37.35 -27.07 -6.75
C PHE A 149 38.85 -26.73 -6.85
N SER A 150 39.43 -26.65 -8.06
CA SER A 150 40.84 -26.25 -8.18
C SER A 150 41.09 -24.79 -7.84
N ASP A 151 40.11 -23.93 -8.09
CA ASP A 151 40.32 -22.48 -8.06
C ASP A 151 40.11 -21.97 -6.63
N VAL A 152 38.99 -22.36 -6.00
CA VAL A 152 38.65 -22.08 -4.59
C VAL A 152 39.73 -22.55 -3.59
N PHE A 153 40.49 -23.61 -3.92
CA PHE A 153 41.54 -24.16 -3.06
C PHE A 153 42.97 -24.02 -3.60
N GLY A 154 43.16 -23.29 -4.71
CA GLY A 154 44.49 -23.05 -5.31
C GLY A 154 45.26 -24.32 -5.73
N LEU A 155 44.55 -25.39 -6.12
CA LEU A 155 45.11 -26.71 -6.42
C LEU A 155 45.55 -26.83 -7.89
N SER A 156 46.85 -26.85 -8.15
CA SER A 156 47.43 -26.84 -9.51
C SER A 156 47.26 -28.12 -10.35
N TRP A 157 46.27 -28.98 -10.06
CA TRP A 157 46.11 -30.31 -10.66
C TRP A 157 44.98 -30.40 -11.71
N GLY A 158 44.35 -29.26 -12.03
CA GLY A 158 43.25 -29.16 -13.01
C GLY A 158 41.88 -29.48 -12.43
N PRO A 159 40.80 -29.34 -13.23
CA PRO A 159 39.41 -29.46 -12.78
C PRO A 159 39.15 -30.80 -12.11
N LEU A 160 38.93 -30.79 -10.80
CA LEU A 160 38.64 -31.99 -10.01
C LEU A 160 37.15 -32.30 -9.97
N SER A 161 36.32 -31.26 -9.86
CA SER A 161 34.87 -31.29 -9.97
C SER A 161 34.31 -29.88 -9.84
N THR A 162 33.17 -29.61 -10.46
CA THR A 162 32.44 -28.35 -10.33
C THR A 162 31.43 -28.42 -9.18
N MET A 163 31.45 -27.46 -8.25
CA MET A 163 30.45 -27.36 -7.17
C MET A 163 29.26 -26.55 -7.64
N LYS A 164 28.04 -26.92 -7.22
CA LYS A 164 26.94 -25.94 -7.27
C LYS A 164 27.29 -24.81 -6.31
N LEU A 165 27.02 -23.57 -6.71
CA LEU A 165 27.14 -22.41 -5.83
C LEU A 165 26.37 -22.66 -4.52
N GLY A 166 26.88 -22.08 -3.43
CA GLY A 166 26.33 -22.23 -2.09
C GLY A 166 25.10 -21.34 -1.91
N ASN A 167 25.07 -20.58 -0.82
CA ASN A 167 24.26 -19.36 -0.82
C ASN A 167 24.96 -18.35 -1.75
N VAL A 168 24.19 -17.52 -2.44
CA VAL A 168 24.73 -16.34 -3.14
C VAL A 168 24.28 -15.11 -2.36
N GLU A 169 25.20 -14.21 -2.09
CA GLU A 169 24.97 -13.02 -1.29
C GLU A 169 25.54 -11.80 -2.02
N ALA A 170 24.72 -10.77 -2.22
CA ALA A 170 25.21 -9.46 -2.60
C ALA A 170 25.71 -8.69 -1.36
N GLN A 171 26.74 -7.87 -1.53
CA GLN A 171 27.13 -6.80 -0.62
C GLN A 171 26.98 -5.49 -1.40
N VAL A 172 26.30 -4.51 -0.81
CA VAL A 172 26.00 -3.23 -1.49
C VAL A 172 26.59 -2.09 -0.68
N ASN A 173 27.45 -1.30 -1.31
CA ASN A 173 28.04 -0.09 -0.72
C ASN A 173 27.69 1.11 -1.59
N ALA A 174 27.62 2.29 -0.98
CA ALA A 174 27.49 3.55 -1.69
C ALA A 174 28.61 4.49 -1.29
N THR A 175 29.27 5.12 -2.27
CA THR A 175 30.38 6.04 -2.06
C THR A 175 30.04 7.42 -2.64
N HIS A 176 30.03 8.44 -1.78
CA HIS A 176 29.69 9.81 -2.16
C HIS A 176 30.81 10.42 -3.03
N THR A 177 30.50 10.82 -4.26
CA THR A 177 31.50 11.18 -5.29
C THR A 177 32.40 12.36 -4.90
N THR A 178 31.85 13.37 -4.21
CA THR A 178 32.58 14.59 -3.80
C THR A 178 33.43 14.41 -2.54
N THR A 179 32.87 13.78 -1.50
CA THR A 179 33.51 13.69 -0.17
C THR A 179 34.39 12.44 -0.01
N GLY A 180 34.10 11.37 -0.75
CA GLY A 180 34.68 10.04 -0.56
C GLY A 180 34.19 9.33 0.71
N GLU A 181 33.08 9.79 1.30
CA GLU A 181 32.35 9.05 2.33
C GLU A 181 31.76 7.77 1.75
N SER A 182 31.76 6.68 2.50
CA SER A 182 31.29 5.37 2.04
C SER A 182 30.43 4.71 3.10
N VAL A 183 29.29 4.17 2.67
CA VAL A 183 28.22 3.60 3.50
C VAL A 183 27.96 2.16 3.08
N ASP A 184 27.97 1.24 4.04
CA ASP A 184 27.51 -0.14 3.89
C ASP A 184 25.97 -0.15 3.94
N LEU A 185 25.32 -0.45 2.82
CA LEU A 185 23.85 -0.49 2.72
C LEU A 185 23.27 -1.85 3.14
N GLY A 186 24.13 -2.86 3.28
CA GLY A 186 23.80 -4.18 3.78
C GLY A 186 24.28 -5.34 2.89
N SER A 187 24.05 -6.56 3.40
CA SER A 187 24.25 -7.80 2.64
C SER A 187 22.94 -8.56 2.48
N TYR A 188 22.71 -9.04 1.26
CA TYR A 188 21.43 -9.55 0.77
C TYR A 188 21.61 -10.96 0.23
N THR A 189 20.95 -11.97 0.81
CA THR A 189 20.92 -13.32 0.22
C THR A 189 19.99 -13.31 -0.98
N LEU A 190 20.50 -13.69 -2.16
CA LEU A 190 19.74 -13.62 -3.41
C LEU A 190 18.85 -14.86 -3.59
N ASP A 191 17.59 -14.66 -4.00
CA ASP A 191 16.74 -15.74 -4.50
C ASP A 191 17.03 -15.96 -5.98
N LEU A 192 17.80 -17.01 -6.30
CA LEU A 192 18.20 -17.35 -7.67
C LEU A 192 17.06 -17.91 -8.54
N SER A 193 15.81 -17.72 -8.15
CA SER A 193 14.63 -17.87 -9.01
C SER A 193 14.04 -16.54 -9.48
N GLU A 194 14.55 -15.42 -8.96
CA GLU A 194 14.28 -14.05 -9.39
C GLU A 194 15.54 -13.45 -10.07
N ASP A 195 15.35 -12.35 -10.80
CA ASP A 195 16.42 -11.59 -11.49
C ASP A 195 16.66 -10.20 -10.85
N ARG A 196 16.15 -9.97 -9.63
CA ARG A 196 16.25 -8.70 -8.90
C ARG A 196 16.25 -8.85 -7.38
N PHE A 197 16.64 -7.78 -6.69
CA PHE A 197 16.34 -7.54 -5.27
C PHE A 197 16.23 -6.03 -5.00
N LEU A 198 15.61 -5.66 -3.87
CA LEU A 198 15.49 -4.26 -3.43
C LEU A 198 16.45 -3.91 -2.28
N VAL A 199 16.92 -2.67 -2.27
CA VAL A 199 17.70 -2.06 -1.19
C VAL A 199 16.96 -0.80 -0.73
N ASP A 200 16.33 -0.89 0.44
CA ASP A 200 15.81 0.25 1.20
C ASP A 200 16.97 1.22 1.55
N LEU A 201 16.78 2.52 1.31
CA LEU A 201 17.75 3.57 1.60
C LEU A 201 17.39 4.42 2.84
N ASN A 202 16.18 4.27 3.38
CA ASN A 202 15.64 5.08 4.48
C ASN A 202 16.61 5.22 5.66
N GLY A 203 17.00 6.47 5.94
CA GLY A 203 17.95 6.82 6.99
C GLY A 203 19.36 6.24 6.85
N LYS A 204 19.78 5.77 5.65
CA LYS A 204 21.12 5.23 5.38
C LYS A 204 22.04 6.21 4.65
N ILE A 205 21.49 7.02 3.74
CA ILE A 205 22.22 7.98 2.90
C ILE A 205 21.70 9.39 3.20
N ASP A 206 22.61 10.37 3.26
CA ASP A 206 22.27 11.80 3.24
C ASP A 206 22.46 12.30 1.82
N ALA A 207 21.41 12.81 1.19
CA ALA A 207 21.46 13.27 -0.18
C ALA A 207 21.80 14.75 -0.33
N ALA A 208 21.92 15.54 0.74
CA ALA A 208 22.14 16.99 0.66
C ALA A 208 23.62 17.41 0.81
N GLU A 209 24.24 17.87 -0.28
CA GLU A 209 25.55 18.54 -0.23
C GLU A 209 25.50 19.84 0.62
N SER A 210 24.34 20.52 0.70
CA SER A 210 24.11 21.62 1.65
C SER A 210 22.63 21.99 1.82
N TYR A 211 22.32 22.87 2.79
CA TYR A 211 20.98 23.48 2.93
C TYR A 211 20.43 24.17 1.66
N LEU A 212 21.30 24.55 0.70
CA LEU A 212 20.89 25.16 -0.57
C LEU A 212 21.01 24.20 -1.77
N ASP A 213 21.55 23.01 -1.55
CA ASP A 213 21.91 22.02 -2.58
C ASP A 213 21.52 20.63 -2.07
N ARG A 214 20.27 20.24 -2.34
CA ARG A 214 19.59 19.03 -1.81
C ARG A 214 19.77 17.82 -2.72
N ARG A 215 20.93 17.72 -3.35
CA ARG A 215 21.32 16.61 -4.21
C ARG A 215 22.79 16.29 -4.02
N SER A 216 23.12 15.03 -4.26
CA SER A 216 24.49 14.49 -4.25
C SER A 216 24.58 13.35 -5.27
N ASN A 217 25.78 13.07 -5.75
CA ASN A 217 26.03 11.90 -6.59
C ASN A 217 26.73 10.83 -5.77
N TRP A 218 26.26 9.59 -5.91
CA TRP A 218 26.77 8.43 -5.20
C TRP A 218 27.08 7.33 -6.21
N ASP A 219 28.28 6.78 -6.11
CA ASP A 219 28.70 5.58 -6.83
C ASP A 219 28.24 4.37 -6.00
N PHE A 220 27.36 3.52 -6.54
CA PHE A 220 26.88 2.31 -5.87
C PHE A 220 27.68 1.10 -6.35
N ASP A 221 28.45 0.49 -5.46
CA ASP A 221 29.28 -0.69 -5.69
C ASP A 221 28.53 -1.96 -5.24
N VAL A 222 28.34 -2.94 -6.14
CA VAL A 222 27.66 -4.21 -5.85
C VAL A 222 28.59 -5.39 -6.09
N ASP A 223 28.97 -6.09 -5.01
CA ASP A 223 29.73 -7.34 -5.04
C ASP A 223 28.79 -8.55 -4.86
N ILE A 224 28.73 -9.46 -5.83
CA ILE A 224 27.95 -10.71 -5.72
C ILE A 224 28.88 -11.89 -5.40
N ASP A 225 28.78 -12.42 -4.18
CA ASP A 225 29.61 -13.52 -3.67
C ASP A 225 28.91 -14.88 -3.68
N ALA A 226 29.68 -15.92 -3.97
CA ALA A 226 29.38 -17.30 -3.58
C ALA A 226 29.84 -17.56 -2.14
N VAL A 227 28.93 -18.00 -1.26
CA VAL A 227 29.26 -18.30 0.15
C VAL A 227 29.23 -19.80 0.43
N PHE A 228 30.40 -20.36 0.79
CA PHE A 228 30.53 -21.78 1.13
C PHE A 228 31.44 -22.01 2.34
N GLY A 229 30.86 -22.52 3.44
CA GLY A 229 31.63 -22.98 4.60
C GLY A 229 32.46 -21.89 5.31
N GLY A 230 32.09 -20.62 5.17
CA GLY A 230 32.82 -19.46 5.68
C GLY A 230 33.82 -18.84 4.69
N TRP A 231 33.92 -19.36 3.47
CA TRP A 231 34.61 -18.73 2.35
C TRP A 231 33.61 -17.93 1.50
N ARG A 232 34.08 -16.79 0.99
CA ARG A 232 33.43 -15.97 -0.05
C ARG A 232 34.31 -16.03 -1.30
N GLU A 233 33.69 -16.19 -2.46
CA GLU A 233 34.32 -16.08 -3.77
C GLU A 233 33.45 -15.14 -4.62
N ASN A 234 33.99 -14.00 -5.03
CA ASN A 234 33.27 -13.06 -5.88
C ASN A 234 32.95 -13.72 -7.25
N ILE A 235 31.70 -13.64 -7.67
CA ILE A 235 31.17 -14.17 -8.93
C ILE A 235 31.09 -13.06 -9.97
N GLU A 236 30.63 -11.89 -9.54
CA GLU A 236 30.36 -10.72 -10.37
C GLU A 236 30.42 -9.44 -9.52
N ASP A 237 30.90 -8.37 -10.13
CA ASP A 237 30.98 -7.01 -9.62
C ASP A 237 30.41 -6.03 -10.65
N PHE A 238 29.76 -4.96 -10.18
CA PHE A 238 29.42 -3.79 -10.99
C PHE A 238 29.23 -2.53 -10.14
N ASP A 239 29.57 -1.39 -10.72
CA ASP A 239 29.39 -0.05 -10.15
C ASP A 239 28.47 0.82 -11.03
N GLU A 240 27.56 1.59 -10.41
CA GLU A 240 26.77 2.60 -11.12
C GLU A 240 26.57 3.88 -10.30
N THR A 241 26.88 5.04 -10.90
CA THR A 241 26.55 6.35 -10.33
C THR A 241 25.06 6.67 -10.48
N LEU A 242 24.43 7.09 -9.39
CA LEU A 242 23.08 7.66 -9.32
C LEU A 242 23.11 9.04 -8.66
N THR A 243 22.10 9.86 -8.98
CA THR A 243 21.84 11.12 -8.29
C THR A 243 20.85 10.85 -7.16
N MET A 244 21.25 11.13 -5.93
CA MET A 244 20.36 11.07 -4.78
C MET A 244 19.66 12.43 -4.63
N ILE A 245 18.34 12.40 -4.40
CA ILE A 245 17.52 13.59 -4.11
C ILE A 245 17.14 13.55 -2.63
N ASP A 246 17.54 14.58 -1.90
CA ASP A 246 16.98 14.87 -0.59
C ASP A 246 15.63 15.57 -0.83
N ALA A 247 14.55 14.82 -0.63
CA ALA A 247 13.21 15.31 -0.87
C ALA A 247 12.93 16.57 -0.03
N LEU A 248 12.34 17.58 -0.67
CA LEU A 248 11.59 18.60 0.06
C LEU A 248 10.28 17.98 0.56
N ASP A 249 10.36 17.05 1.52
CA ASP A 249 9.21 16.69 2.34
C ASP A 249 8.92 17.88 3.24
N TRP A 250 7.96 18.70 2.81
CA TRP A 250 7.31 19.69 3.65
C TRP A 250 6.36 18.94 4.61
N SER A 251 6.97 18.13 5.48
CA SER A 251 6.40 17.26 6.51
C SER A 251 5.66 18.00 7.63
N THR A 252 5.43 19.30 7.45
CA THR A 252 4.29 19.99 8.04
C THR A 252 3.02 19.43 7.42
N PHE A 253 2.48 18.37 8.04
CA PHE A 253 1.11 17.92 7.86
C PHE A 253 0.15 19.05 8.24
N ASP A 254 -0.02 20.01 7.34
CA ASP A 254 -0.95 21.13 7.46
C ASP A 254 -2.35 20.76 6.93
N GLY A 255 -2.47 19.61 6.24
CA GLY A 255 -3.74 19.01 5.84
C GLY A 255 -4.47 18.42 7.05
N ASP A 256 -5.70 18.87 7.31
CA ASP A 256 -6.61 18.23 8.26
C ASP A 256 -7.91 17.78 7.57
N ILE A 257 -9.08 18.26 7.98
CA ILE A 257 -10.36 18.03 7.28
C ILE A 257 -10.93 19.33 6.72
N GLU A 258 -10.35 20.48 7.08
CA GLU A 258 -10.61 21.79 6.48
C GLU A 258 -9.96 21.87 5.09
N ALA A 259 -10.22 22.93 4.32
CA ALA A 259 -9.58 23.10 3.02
C ALA A 259 -8.22 23.80 3.16
N ASN A 260 -7.12 23.08 2.95
CA ASN A 260 -5.78 23.64 3.07
C ASN A 260 -5.21 24.05 1.69
N THR A 261 -4.22 24.94 1.71
CA THR A 261 -3.61 25.49 0.49
C THR A 261 -2.09 25.39 0.56
N PHE A 262 -1.54 24.54 -0.28
CA PHE A 262 -0.12 24.32 -0.45
C PHE A 262 0.38 25.16 -1.63
N THR A 263 1.62 25.64 -1.58
CA THR A 263 2.18 26.44 -2.68
C THR A 263 3.54 25.89 -3.09
N TYR A 264 3.59 25.33 -4.30
CA TYR A 264 4.84 25.18 -5.03
C TYR A 264 5.25 26.57 -5.51
N HIS A 265 6.49 26.96 -5.22
CA HIS A 265 7.12 28.13 -5.82
C HIS A 265 8.12 27.69 -6.86
N ASP A 266 8.01 28.26 -8.06
CA ASP A 266 9.13 28.32 -8.99
C ASP A 266 10.18 29.30 -8.44
N LEU A 267 11.36 28.77 -8.09
CA LEU A 267 12.44 29.54 -7.48
C LEU A 267 13.29 30.28 -8.52
N ASP A 268 13.07 30.07 -9.83
CA ASP A 268 13.68 30.88 -10.91
C ASP A 268 13.30 32.37 -10.82
N ALA A 269 12.09 32.68 -10.33
CA ALA A 269 11.67 34.04 -10.03
C ALA A 269 12.58 34.74 -9.00
N LEU A 270 13.35 33.96 -8.23
CA LEU A 270 14.31 34.41 -7.23
C LEU A 270 15.75 34.10 -7.70
N SER A 271 16.21 34.89 -8.68
CA SER A 271 17.52 34.79 -9.38
C SER A 271 18.82 34.88 -8.55
N TRP A 272 18.76 34.65 -7.24
CA TRP A 272 19.83 34.71 -6.25
C TRP A 272 19.95 33.41 -5.42
N VAL A 273 19.02 32.47 -5.57
CA VAL A 273 19.01 31.18 -4.85
C VAL A 273 19.84 30.11 -5.59
N GLY A 274 20.08 30.29 -6.89
CA GLY A 274 20.73 29.28 -7.75
C GLY A 274 19.68 28.49 -8.55
N SER A 275 20.10 27.89 -9.66
CA SER A 275 19.20 27.09 -10.52
C SER A 275 18.99 25.71 -9.91
N GLN A 276 17.88 25.51 -9.21
CA GLN A 276 17.52 24.27 -8.50
C GLN A 276 16.67 23.31 -9.36
N PHE A 277 16.78 23.39 -10.69
CA PHE A 277 16.02 22.55 -11.62
C PHE A 277 16.23 21.06 -11.39
N ASP A 278 15.23 20.27 -11.79
CA ASP A 278 15.28 18.80 -11.87
C ASP A 278 15.06 18.16 -10.48
N SER A 279 14.40 18.88 -9.56
CA SER A 279 14.18 18.46 -8.17
C SER A 279 12.87 17.70 -7.96
N GLY A 280 12.91 16.63 -7.14
CA GLY A 280 11.73 15.92 -6.65
C GLY A 280 11.16 16.56 -5.38
N ARG A 281 9.86 16.87 -5.36
CA ARG A 281 9.15 17.41 -4.18
C ARG A 281 7.92 16.58 -3.84
N ILE A 282 7.72 16.29 -2.56
CA ILE A 282 6.63 15.43 -2.09
C ILE A 282 5.67 16.28 -1.27
N TYR A 283 4.40 16.30 -1.68
CA TYR A 283 3.32 16.96 -0.96
C TYR A 283 2.29 15.93 -0.50
N LYS A 284 1.98 15.96 0.79
CA LYS A 284 1.05 15.06 1.47
C LYS A 284 -0.12 15.88 2.02
N ALA A 285 -1.28 15.76 1.38
CA ALA A 285 -2.56 16.28 1.87
C ALA A 285 -3.30 15.16 2.62
N ARG A 286 -4.16 15.52 3.59
CA ARG A 286 -4.92 14.54 4.40
C ARG A 286 -6.40 14.47 4.03
N GLY A 287 -6.88 15.36 3.16
CA GLY A 287 -8.23 15.33 2.60
C GLY A 287 -8.98 16.64 2.78
N GLY A 288 -10.14 16.75 2.13
CA GLY A 288 -11.03 17.88 2.31
C GLY A 288 -10.72 19.09 1.42
N THR A 289 -10.74 18.92 0.10
CA THR A 289 -10.51 20.00 -0.89
C THR A 289 -9.18 20.73 -0.77
N ASP A 290 -8.13 19.95 -0.56
CA ASP A 290 -6.77 20.45 -0.56
C ASP A 290 -6.36 20.93 -1.96
N GLU A 291 -5.75 22.12 -1.99
CA GLU A 291 -5.32 22.81 -3.21
C GLU A 291 -3.81 22.98 -3.25
N LEU A 292 -3.18 22.54 -4.35
CA LEU A 292 -1.81 22.91 -4.70
C LEU A 292 -1.81 24.08 -5.69
N ILE A 293 -1.22 25.20 -5.29
CA ILE A 293 -0.95 26.35 -6.16
C ILE A 293 0.47 26.24 -6.71
N LEU A 294 0.61 26.24 -8.05
CA LEU A 294 1.86 26.25 -8.78
C LEU A 294 2.23 27.71 -9.14
N ASN A 295 2.80 28.43 -8.18
CA ASN A 295 3.12 29.85 -8.30
C ASN A 295 4.29 30.07 -9.27
N GLY A 296 4.05 30.88 -10.30
CA GLY A 296 4.99 31.12 -11.41
C GLY A 296 4.95 30.10 -12.55
N ILE A 297 4.06 29.10 -12.50
CA ILE A 297 3.92 28.03 -13.51
C ILE A 297 2.61 28.23 -14.29
N ASP A 298 2.70 28.41 -15.61
CA ASP A 298 1.53 28.34 -16.50
C ASP A 298 1.15 26.87 -16.76
N SER A 299 -0.11 26.60 -17.14
CA SER A 299 -0.58 25.28 -17.61
C SER A 299 0.27 24.73 -18.77
N ALA A 300 0.83 25.65 -19.57
CA ALA A 300 1.72 25.35 -20.68
C ALA A 300 3.14 24.93 -20.25
N ASP A 301 3.52 25.06 -18.98
CA ASP A 301 4.82 24.64 -18.45
C ASP A 301 4.80 23.26 -17.79
N ILE A 302 3.61 22.71 -17.54
CA ILE A 302 3.45 21.30 -17.17
C ILE A 302 3.81 20.42 -18.39
N LYS A 303 4.61 19.38 -18.16
CA LYS A 303 5.06 18.39 -19.15
C LYS A 303 4.10 17.20 -19.18
N SER A 304 3.84 16.61 -18.02
CA SER A 304 3.04 15.40 -17.87
C SER A 304 2.36 15.35 -16.50
N PHE A 305 1.23 14.65 -16.45
CA PHE A 305 0.59 14.22 -15.21
C PHE A 305 0.37 12.71 -15.31
N ASN A 306 0.91 11.95 -14.36
CA ASN A 306 0.83 10.49 -14.29
C ASN A 306 1.27 9.80 -15.59
N GLY A 307 2.47 10.16 -16.07
CA GLY A 307 3.06 9.68 -17.34
C GLY A 307 2.47 10.31 -18.60
N GLU A 308 1.21 10.73 -18.58
CA GLU A 308 0.51 11.24 -19.76
C GLU A 308 0.86 12.70 -20.10
N THR A 309 0.95 13.01 -21.40
CA THR A 309 1.33 14.36 -21.85
C THR A 309 0.27 15.39 -21.46
N PHE A 310 0.68 16.41 -20.71
CA PHE A 310 -0.27 17.40 -20.20
C PHE A 310 -0.86 18.25 -21.32
N SER A 311 -2.20 18.22 -21.42
CA SER A 311 -2.99 19.05 -22.35
C SER A 311 -4.23 19.63 -21.66
N GLY A 312 -4.15 19.78 -20.33
CA GLY A 312 -5.27 20.03 -19.43
C GLY A 312 -5.89 18.72 -18.90
N LEU A 313 -6.36 18.73 -17.65
CA LEU A 313 -7.02 17.58 -17.04
C LEU A 313 -8.49 17.50 -17.51
N THR A 314 -8.72 16.83 -18.64
CA THR A 314 -10.06 16.66 -19.23
C THR A 314 -10.80 15.42 -18.76
N ASP A 315 -10.09 14.42 -18.23
CA ASP A 315 -10.66 13.21 -17.65
C ASP A 315 -9.92 12.83 -16.37
N TYR A 316 -10.51 13.23 -15.25
CA TYR A 316 -9.99 13.05 -13.88
C TYR A 316 -10.16 11.62 -13.34
N THR A 317 -10.72 10.69 -14.12
CA THR A 317 -10.93 9.29 -13.71
C THR A 317 -9.78 8.36 -14.09
N THR A 318 -8.85 8.79 -14.95
CA THR A 318 -7.72 7.95 -15.36
C THR A 318 -6.55 8.15 -14.39
N ILE A 319 -6.13 7.08 -13.70
CA ILE A 319 -5.03 7.13 -12.74
C ILE A 319 -3.70 7.40 -13.45
N GLY A 320 -3.44 6.81 -14.62
CA GLY A 320 -2.14 6.89 -15.29
C GLY A 320 -1.04 6.14 -14.54
N GLU A 321 0.22 6.54 -14.73
CA GLU A 321 1.36 6.04 -13.97
C GLU A 321 1.37 6.66 -12.55
N GLN A 322 1.74 5.88 -11.53
CA GLN A 322 1.85 6.32 -10.13
C GLN A 322 3.23 5.98 -9.60
N ALA A 323 3.77 6.85 -8.74
CA ALA A 323 4.99 6.56 -8.01
C ALA A 323 4.64 5.79 -6.72
N ILE A 324 5.35 4.71 -6.45
CA ILE A 324 5.33 4.03 -5.16
C ILE A 324 6.46 4.61 -4.30
N TYR A 325 6.09 5.37 -3.27
CA TYR A 325 7.04 5.96 -2.33
C TYR A 325 6.60 5.69 -0.89
N GLN A 326 7.55 5.28 -0.03
CA GLN A 326 7.31 4.93 1.38
C GLN A 326 6.07 4.02 1.61
N GLY A 327 5.81 3.12 0.66
CA GLY A 327 4.71 2.16 0.74
C GLY A 327 3.36 2.60 0.16
N THR A 328 3.20 3.81 -0.38
CA THR A 328 1.92 4.25 -0.96
C THR A 328 2.08 4.85 -2.36
N ALA A 329 0.95 5.00 -3.06
CA ALA A 329 0.89 5.50 -4.43
C ALA A 329 0.66 7.01 -4.48
N PHE A 330 1.52 7.73 -5.21
CA PHE A 330 1.44 9.16 -5.47
C PHE A 330 1.15 9.45 -6.95
N ASP A 331 0.36 10.49 -7.20
CA ASP A 331 0.26 11.15 -8.50
C ASP A 331 1.58 11.89 -8.81
N ILE A 332 2.04 11.85 -10.06
CA ILE A 332 3.29 12.46 -10.51
C ILE A 332 2.99 13.61 -11.47
N LEU A 333 3.37 14.83 -11.09
CA LEU A 333 3.30 16.01 -11.94
C LEU A 333 4.72 16.41 -12.37
N SER A 334 5.11 16.08 -13.61
CA SER A 334 6.39 16.53 -14.18
C SER A 334 6.25 17.89 -14.86
N LEU A 335 7.21 18.78 -14.64
CA LEU A 335 7.31 20.10 -15.25
C LEU A 335 8.33 20.13 -16.41
N LYS A 336 8.24 21.13 -17.29
CA LYS A 336 9.16 21.30 -18.43
C LYS A 336 10.54 21.83 -18.05
N ASN A 337 10.68 22.37 -16.84
CA ASN A 337 11.96 22.80 -16.27
C ASN A 337 12.79 21.62 -15.71
N GLY A 338 12.19 20.43 -15.57
CA GLY A 338 12.81 19.22 -15.02
C GLY A 338 12.22 18.77 -13.68
N ASP A 339 11.63 19.68 -12.89
CA ASP A 339 11.09 19.35 -11.56
C ASP A 339 9.94 18.34 -11.64
N GLU A 340 9.87 17.46 -10.65
CA GLU A 340 8.79 16.48 -10.48
C GLU A 340 8.15 16.61 -9.10
N ILE A 341 6.81 16.59 -9.08
CA ILE A 341 6.02 16.88 -7.89
C ILE A 341 5.07 15.70 -7.63
N TYR A 342 5.22 15.09 -6.46
CA TYR A 342 4.56 13.86 -6.04
C TYR A 342 3.41 14.22 -5.09
N LEU A 343 2.18 13.85 -5.44
CA LEU A 343 0.95 14.34 -4.80
C LEU A 343 0.07 13.20 -4.29
N GLN A 344 -0.48 13.37 -3.09
CA GLN A 344 -1.50 12.49 -2.51
C GLN A 344 -2.49 13.33 -1.71
N GLY A 345 -3.79 13.00 -1.78
CA GLY A 345 -4.84 13.61 -0.96
C GLY A 345 -5.32 14.98 -1.43
N PHE A 346 -4.90 15.42 -2.63
CA PHE A 346 -5.30 16.70 -3.20
C PHE A 346 -6.51 16.55 -4.13
N GLU A 347 -7.43 17.51 -4.10
CA GLU A 347 -8.54 17.59 -5.07
C GLU A 347 -8.35 18.65 -6.14
N LYS A 348 -7.43 19.60 -5.95
CA LYS A 348 -7.22 20.72 -6.88
C LYS A 348 -5.75 21.06 -7.13
N ILE A 349 -5.43 21.34 -8.39
CA ILE A 349 -4.16 21.96 -8.80
C ILE A 349 -4.48 23.26 -9.53
N THR A 350 -3.80 24.36 -9.20
CA THR A 350 -4.00 25.69 -9.81
C THR A 350 -2.69 26.23 -10.35
N THR A 351 -2.70 26.63 -11.62
CA THR A 351 -1.61 27.35 -12.30
C THR A 351 -1.87 28.86 -12.28
N GLU A 352 -0.94 29.66 -12.81
CA GLU A 352 -1.14 31.11 -12.98
C GLU A 352 -2.33 31.45 -13.93
N ASP A 353 -2.68 30.52 -14.84
CA ASP A 353 -3.65 30.72 -15.91
C ASP A 353 -4.93 29.85 -15.83
N ASP A 354 -4.97 28.79 -15.03
CA ASP A 354 -6.08 27.81 -15.00
C ASP A 354 -6.21 27.06 -13.64
N SER A 355 -7.25 26.24 -13.49
CA SER A 355 -7.53 25.43 -12.30
C SER A 355 -8.11 24.06 -12.68
N TYR A 356 -7.52 22.99 -12.14
CA TYR A 356 -7.84 21.60 -12.46
C TYR A 356 -8.30 20.82 -11.23
N ARG A 357 -9.27 19.92 -11.42
CA ARG A 357 -9.69 18.95 -10.39
C ARG A 357 -8.96 17.61 -10.60
N ILE A 358 -8.56 16.99 -9.50
CA ILE A 358 -7.89 15.67 -9.46
C ILE A 358 -8.63 14.67 -8.55
N ARG A 359 -9.97 14.74 -8.60
CA ARG A 359 -10.92 13.79 -7.99
C ARG A 359 -12.04 13.46 -8.98
N GLU A 360 -12.81 12.40 -8.73
CA GLU A 360 -13.98 12.09 -9.55
C GLU A 360 -15.00 13.26 -9.57
N GLY A 361 -15.67 13.43 -10.73
CA GLY A 361 -16.78 14.34 -10.94
C GLY A 361 -18.02 14.01 -10.11
N MET A 362 -18.02 14.47 -8.86
CA MET A 362 -19.15 14.47 -7.93
C MET A 362 -20.40 15.13 -8.56
N SER A 363 -21.51 14.39 -8.57
CA SER A 363 -22.79 14.86 -9.14
C SER A 363 -23.61 15.68 -8.13
N ASP A 364 -24.61 16.41 -8.62
CA ASP A 364 -25.48 17.29 -7.80
C ASP A 364 -26.15 16.59 -6.59
N SER A 365 -26.36 15.26 -6.66
CA SER A 365 -26.87 14.43 -5.58
C SER A 365 -25.88 14.24 -4.41
N THR A 366 -24.58 14.42 -4.66
CA THR A 366 -23.51 14.13 -3.68
C THR A 366 -23.10 15.34 -2.83
N LYS A 367 -23.49 16.56 -3.21
CA LYS A 367 -23.06 17.81 -2.52
C LYS A 367 -23.53 17.93 -1.07
N GLU A 368 -24.60 17.23 -0.71
CA GLU A 368 -25.15 17.18 0.67
C GLU A 368 -24.63 15.97 1.45
N GLN A 369 -23.80 15.12 0.83
CA GLN A 369 -23.19 13.94 1.45
C GLN A 369 -21.83 14.30 2.07
N TRP A 370 -21.89 15.01 3.21
CA TRP A 370 -20.69 15.43 3.95
C TRP A 370 -19.73 14.27 4.24
N ASN A 371 -20.27 13.06 4.45
CA ASN A 371 -19.49 11.85 4.71
C ASN A 371 -18.55 11.47 3.55
N LEU A 372 -18.93 11.74 2.29
CA LEU A 372 -18.07 11.44 1.15
C LEU A 372 -16.87 12.40 1.05
N GLN A 373 -17.03 13.63 1.53
CA GLN A 373 -15.95 14.63 1.58
C GLN A 373 -15.04 14.38 2.80
N ALA A 374 -15.62 14.08 3.96
CA ALA A 374 -14.90 13.74 5.21
C ALA A 374 -13.99 12.49 5.15
N MET A 375 -13.99 11.77 4.03
CA MET A 375 -13.23 10.53 3.83
C MET A 375 -12.57 10.50 2.44
N ASP A 376 -12.57 11.60 1.68
CA ASP A 376 -12.02 11.66 0.31
C ASP A 376 -12.51 10.55 -0.64
N ALA A 377 -13.78 10.16 -0.54
CA ALA A 377 -14.33 9.08 -1.35
C ALA A 377 -14.19 9.36 -2.86
N GLY A 378 -14.28 10.63 -3.27
CA GLY A 378 -14.07 11.06 -4.66
C GLY A 378 -12.62 10.91 -5.16
N GLY A 379 -11.63 10.87 -4.26
CA GLY A 379 -10.25 10.53 -4.59
C GLY A 379 -10.08 9.03 -4.77
N ALA A 380 -10.61 8.23 -3.83
CA ALA A 380 -10.63 6.77 -3.92
C ALA A 380 -11.29 6.24 -5.22
N TRP A 381 -12.37 6.88 -5.67
CA TRP A 381 -13.09 6.48 -6.90
C TRP A 381 -12.33 6.69 -8.20
N ARG A 382 -11.18 7.37 -8.19
CA ARG A 382 -10.24 7.39 -9.32
C ARG A 382 -9.60 6.01 -9.54
N PHE A 383 -9.45 5.23 -8.47
CA PHE A 383 -8.87 3.89 -8.50
C PHE A 383 -9.93 2.84 -8.86
N ASN A 384 -10.95 2.69 -8.01
CA ASN A 384 -12.06 1.78 -8.27
C ASN A 384 -13.33 2.20 -7.52
N LYS A 385 -14.47 1.57 -7.84
CA LYS A 385 -15.76 1.81 -7.18
C LYS A 385 -16.35 0.56 -6.51
N GLY A 386 -15.51 -0.41 -6.15
CA GLY A 386 -15.93 -1.76 -5.80
C GLY A 386 -15.88 -2.71 -7.00
N SER A 387 -15.97 -4.01 -6.70
CA SER A 387 -15.95 -5.13 -7.65
C SER A 387 -16.95 -6.21 -7.23
N GLU A 388 -17.52 -6.94 -8.20
CA GLU A 388 -18.40 -8.10 -7.96
C GLU A 388 -17.68 -9.25 -7.21
N ASP A 389 -16.34 -9.27 -7.21
CA ASP A 389 -15.53 -10.16 -6.36
C ASP A 389 -15.53 -9.76 -4.87
N VAL A 390 -16.11 -8.62 -4.51
CA VAL A 390 -16.23 -8.15 -3.12
C VAL A 390 -17.71 -7.93 -2.78
N VAL A 391 -18.21 -8.72 -1.84
CA VAL A 391 -19.61 -8.74 -1.42
C VAL A 391 -19.76 -7.95 -0.11
N LEU A 392 -20.55 -6.88 -0.14
CA LEU A 392 -21.01 -6.17 1.04
C LEU A 392 -22.19 -6.94 1.66
N VAL A 393 -22.05 -7.34 2.92
CA VAL A 393 -23.05 -8.14 3.65
C VAL A 393 -23.65 -7.30 4.78
N SER A 394 -24.89 -6.81 4.60
CA SER A 394 -25.61 -6.05 5.63
C SER A 394 -26.27 -6.99 6.64
N LEU A 395 -25.72 -7.05 7.85
CA LEU A 395 -26.26 -7.76 9.02
C LEU A 395 -27.11 -6.78 9.85
N ASP A 396 -28.28 -6.42 9.32
CA ASP A 396 -29.09 -5.33 9.83
C ASP A 396 -30.60 -5.69 9.80
N THR A 397 -31.51 -4.74 9.61
CA THR A 397 -32.96 -4.99 9.61
C THR A 397 -33.50 -5.49 8.27
N GLY A 398 -32.63 -5.86 7.33
CA GLY A 398 -32.97 -6.22 5.95
C GLY A 398 -33.57 -5.09 5.12
N LEU A 399 -34.14 -5.46 3.97
CA LEU A 399 -34.77 -4.55 3.00
C LEU A 399 -36.19 -5.02 2.65
N ASN A 400 -36.99 -4.12 2.07
CA ASN A 400 -38.33 -4.42 1.57
C ASN A 400 -38.27 -5.00 0.14
N ASP A 401 -39.42 -5.14 -0.52
CA ASP A 401 -39.50 -5.35 -1.97
C ASP A 401 -38.83 -4.21 -2.75
N VAL A 402 -37.65 -4.51 -3.30
CA VAL A 402 -37.01 -3.72 -4.36
C VAL A 402 -37.87 -3.83 -5.62
N ALA A 403 -38.27 -2.69 -6.18
CA ALA A 403 -39.03 -2.63 -7.42
C ALA A 403 -38.11 -2.19 -8.58
N GLY A 404 -38.48 -2.55 -9.81
CA GLY A 404 -37.56 -2.63 -10.96
C GLY A 404 -37.84 -1.62 -12.08
N SER A 405 -38.10 -0.37 -11.74
CA SER A 405 -38.28 0.73 -12.69
C SER A 405 -37.80 2.05 -12.10
N ALA A 406 -37.15 2.89 -12.91
CA ALA A 406 -36.44 4.14 -12.55
C ALA A 406 -37.25 5.30 -11.90
N THR A 407 -38.33 4.97 -11.18
CA THR A 407 -39.14 5.82 -10.31
C THR A 407 -39.49 5.11 -8.99
N ASP A 408 -38.87 3.98 -8.71
CA ASP A 408 -39.18 3.11 -7.58
C ASP A 408 -38.35 3.51 -6.36
N ALA A 409 -38.92 3.27 -5.18
CA ALA A 409 -38.42 3.72 -3.88
C ALA A 409 -37.07 3.10 -3.43
N HIS A 410 -36.45 2.29 -4.27
CA HIS A 410 -35.27 1.46 -3.99
C HIS A 410 -34.30 1.37 -5.18
N ASP A 411 -34.52 2.15 -6.25
CA ASP A 411 -33.71 2.08 -7.46
C ASP A 411 -32.21 2.24 -7.17
N GLU A 412 -31.84 3.06 -6.18
CA GLU A 412 -30.44 3.34 -5.87
C GLU A 412 -29.64 2.09 -5.45
N ILE A 413 -30.30 1.06 -4.92
CA ILE A 413 -29.70 -0.25 -4.57
C ILE A 413 -30.42 -1.40 -5.29
N ASP A 414 -30.81 -1.21 -6.54
CA ASP A 414 -31.52 -2.22 -7.37
C ASP A 414 -30.77 -3.56 -7.57
N HIS A 415 -29.46 -3.58 -7.32
CA HIS A 415 -28.57 -4.75 -7.38
C HIS A 415 -28.55 -5.60 -6.10
N VAL A 416 -29.25 -5.21 -5.03
CA VAL A 416 -29.22 -5.92 -3.74
C VAL A 416 -29.97 -7.25 -3.76
N VAL A 417 -29.34 -8.28 -3.20
CA VAL A 417 -29.92 -9.62 -3.01
C VAL A 417 -30.44 -9.76 -1.57
N ASN A 418 -31.77 -9.89 -1.42
CA ASN A 418 -32.36 -10.25 -0.12
C ASN A 418 -32.14 -11.74 0.14
N GLN A 419 -31.25 -12.06 1.08
CA GLN A 419 -30.94 -13.45 1.46
C GLN A 419 -31.91 -14.00 2.52
N THR A 420 -32.70 -13.13 3.14
CA THR A 420 -33.56 -13.44 4.30
C THR A 420 -34.96 -12.83 4.17
N GLY A 421 -35.78 -12.92 5.22
CA GLY A 421 -37.11 -12.34 5.27
C GLY A 421 -37.14 -10.79 5.16
N LYS A 422 -37.82 -10.29 4.13
CA LYS A 422 -38.03 -8.85 3.85
C LYS A 422 -38.62 -8.06 5.03
N SER A 423 -38.30 -6.78 5.07
CA SER A 423 -38.57 -5.89 6.19
C SER A 423 -38.86 -4.45 5.73
N ASN A 424 -39.87 -3.83 6.36
CA ASN A 424 -40.20 -2.42 6.11
C ASN A 424 -39.47 -1.47 7.08
N ASN A 425 -38.55 -1.98 7.91
CA ASN A 425 -37.73 -1.14 8.77
C ASN A 425 -36.62 -0.49 7.93
N SER A 426 -36.50 0.83 8.00
CA SER A 426 -35.58 1.60 7.16
C SER A 426 -34.12 1.56 7.59
N HIS A 427 -33.79 0.96 8.74
CA HIS A 427 -32.43 1.02 9.29
C HIS A 427 -31.41 0.33 8.37
N GLY A 428 -31.66 -0.92 7.99
CA GLY A 428 -30.79 -1.68 7.07
C GLY A 428 -30.72 -1.08 5.68
N HIS A 429 -31.87 -0.64 5.13
CA HIS A 429 -31.91 0.09 3.85
C HIS A 429 -30.97 1.29 3.87
N ARG A 430 -31.07 2.15 4.88
CA ARG A 430 -30.21 3.35 4.98
C ARG A 430 -28.72 3.01 5.05
N ALA A 431 -28.35 1.97 5.79
CA ALA A 431 -26.96 1.49 5.84
C ALA A 431 -26.48 0.99 4.47
N MET A 432 -27.33 0.22 3.76
CA MET A 432 -27.06 -0.24 2.40
C MET A 432 -26.94 0.89 1.37
N SER A 433 -27.78 1.94 1.46
CA SER A 433 -27.64 3.12 0.59
C SER A 433 -26.31 3.84 0.81
N VAL A 434 -25.85 3.98 2.06
CA VAL A 434 -24.53 4.59 2.37
C VAL A 434 -23.38 3.74 1.79
N MET A 435 -23.46 2.42 1.87
CA MET A 435 -22.44 1.52 1.34
C MET A 435 -22.38 1.51 -0.20
N ALA A 436 -23.51 1.35 -0.88
CA ALA A 436 -23.52 0.83 -2.25
C ALA A 436 -24.54 1.49 -3.20
N ALA A 437 -25.19 2.60 -2.84
CA ALA A 437 -26.09 3.29 -3.77
C ALA A 437 -25.39 3.66 -5.10
N LYS A 438 -26.01 3.35 -6.23
CA LYS A 438 -25.42 3.48 -7.57
C LYS A 438 -25.12 4.93 -7.97
N HIS A 439 -24.04 5.13 -8.74
CA HIS A 439 -23.65 6.44 -9.25
C HIS A 439 -24.40 6.79 -10.55
N ASP A 440 -25.71 7.04 -10.47
CA ASP A 440 -26.56 7.38 -11.63
C ASP A 440 -26.96 8.87 -11.70
N SER A 441 -26.36 9.71 -10.86
CA SER A 441 -26.70 11.13 -10.65
C SER A 441 -28.15 11.38 -10.18
N GLN A 442 -28.88 10.36 -9.72
CA GLN A 442 -30.09 10.51 -8.93
C GLN A 442 -29.75 10.41 -7.44
N ASN A 443 -30.71 10.77 -6.57
CA ASN A 443 -30.71 10.51 -5.14
C ASN A 443 -29.38 10.79 -4.39
N LEU A 444 -28.51 9.80 -4.23
CA LEU A 444 -27.23 9.87 -3.52
C LEU A 444 -26.26 8.81 -4.08
N ALA A 445 -24.96 8.99 -3.87
CA ALA A 445 -23.91 8.02 -4.19
C ALA A 445 -23.49 7.21 -2.95
N GLY A 446 -23.39 5.89 -3.09
CA GLY A 446 -22.76 5.01 -2.10
C GLY A 446 -21.25 4.96 -2.29
N ILE A 447 -20.53 4.33 -1.37
CA ILE A 447 -19.06 4.31 -1.37
C ILE A 447 -18.50 3.26 -2.35
N ALA A 448 -19.09 2.07 -2.43
CA ALA A 448 -18.66 0.97 -3.30
C ALA A 448 -19.84 0.43 -4.14
N PRO A 449 -20.39 1.22 -5.09
CA PRO A 449 -21.54 0.84 -5.92
C PRO A 449 -21.28 -0.30 -6.92
N GLY A 450 -20.02 -0.67 -7.14
CA GLY A 450 -19.60 -1.78 -8.01
C GLY A 450 -19.49 -3.12 -7.28
N SER A 451 -19.68 -3.14 -5.96
CA SER A 451 -19.68 -4.35 -5.15
C SER A 451 -21.06 -5.02 -5.10
N GLU A 452 -21.08 -6.35 -5.00
CA GLU A 452 -22.32 -7.09 -4.77
C GLU A 452 -22.86 -6.76 -3.36
N LEU A 453 -24.18 -6.70 -3.19
CA LEU A 453 -24.80 -6.31 -1.91
C LEU A 453 -25.82 -7.35 -1.44
N TRP A 454 -25.59 -7.95 -0.27
CA TRP A 454 -26.47 -8.94 0.35
C TRP A 454 -27.16 -8.38 1.60
N ALA A 455 -28.48 -8.55 1.69
CA ALA A 455 -29.30 -8.09 2.80
C ALA A 455 -29.75 -9.25 3.71
N TYR A 456 -29.22 -9.27 4.93
CA TYR A 456 -29.64 -10.16 6.02
C TYR A 456 -30.42 -9.38 7.07
N ASN A 457 -31.63 -9.85 7.38
CA ASN A 457 -32.48 -9.33 8.43
C ASN A 457 -32.24 -10.11 9.71
N VAL A 458 -31.35 -9.62 10.57
CA VAL A 458 -31.02 -10.22 11.88
C VAL A 458 -31.88 -9.67 13.03
N TYR A 459 -32.93 -8.91 12.71
CA TYR A 459 -33.78 -8.19 13.66
C TYR A 459 -35.26 -8.59 13.54
N GLY A 460 -36.06 -8.24 14.57
CA GLY A 460 -37.51 -8.15 14.44
C GLY A 460 -38.28 -9.46 14.15
N GLY A 461 -37.61 -10.62 14.24
CA GLY A 461 -38.15 -11.92 13.85
C GLY A 461 -37.67 -12.44 12.49
N GLY A 462 -36.64 -11.83 11.91
CA GLY A 462 -35.79 -12.46 10.89
C GLY A 462 -34.87 -13.54 11.48
N ASP A 463 -33.80 -13.86 10.75
CA ASP A 463 -32.92 -14.98 11.06
C ASP A 463 -31.91 -14.64 12.18
N SER A 464 -31.20 -15.64 12.70
CA SER A 464 -30.19 -15.38 13.72
C SER A 464 -28.92 -14.77 13.12
N LEU A 465 -28.15 -14.08 13.96
CA LEU A 465 -26.88 -13.48 13.52
C LEU A 465 -25.88 -14.57 13.11
N TYR A 466 -25.82 -15.64 13.91
CA TYR A 466 -24.97 -16.78 13.61
C TYR A 466 -25.35 -17.44 12.28
N ASP A 467 -26.63 -17.77 12.09
CA ASP A 467 -27.10 -18.43 10.86
C ASP A 467 -26.87 -17.55 9.62
N SER A 468 -26.98 -16.21 9.77
CA SER A 468 -26.70 -15.26 8.68
C SER A 468 -25.22 -15.18 8.30
N ILE A 469 -24.30 -15.32 9.27
CA ILE A 469 -22.86 -15.37 9.02
C ILE A 469 -22.48 -16.70 8.35
N GLU A 470 -23.03 -17.82 8.84
CA GLU A 470 -22.80 -19.14 8.24
C GLU A 470 -23.38 -19.24 6.83
N ASP A 471 -24.59 -18.73 6.58
CA ASP A 471 -25.20 -18.72 5.25
C ASP A 471 -24.38 -17.85 4.27
N ALA A 472 -23.91 -16.66 4.70
CA ALA A 472 -23.01 -15.84 3.88
C ALA A 472 -21.67 -16.55 3.57
N LYS A 473 -21.11 -17.30 4.53
CA LYS A 473 -19.90 -18.13 4.31
C LYS A 473 -20.15 -19.24 3.29
N ASP A 474 -21.31 -19.90 3.36
CA ASP A 474 -21.72 -21.01 2.48
C ASP A 474 -22.12 -20.56 1.06
N GLN A 475 -22.67 -19.35 0.91
CA GLN A 475 -23.02 -18.77 -0.40
C GLN A 475 -21.83 -18.18 -1.17
N ARG A 476 -20.76 -17.79 -0.47
CA ARG A 476 -19.58 -17.12 -1.05
C ARG A 476 -18.82 -18.02 -2.03
N ASP A 477 -18.54 -17.52 -3.22
CA ASP A 477 -17.60 -18.16 -4.15
C ASP A 477 -16.14 -18.07 -3.65
N CYS A 478 -15.29 -19.04 -3.99
CA CYS A 478 -13.94 -19.11 -3.41
C CYS A 478 -12.99 -17.97 -3.81
N SER A 479 -13.29 -17.22 -4.87
CA SER A 479 -12.59 -15.99 -5.23
C SER A 479 -13.04 -14.78 -4.41
N GLN A 480 -14.30 -14.76 -3.95
CA GLN A 480 -14.92 -13.59 -3.35
C GLN A 480 -14.35 -13.23 -1.97
N ARG A 481 -14.49 -11.95 -1.61
CA ARG A 481 -14.29 -11.42 -0.25
C ARG A 481 -15.62 -10.93 0.33
N LEU A 482 -15.79 -11.05 1.64
CA LEU A 482 -17.01 -10.64 2.35
C LEU A 482 -16.73 -9.44 3.27
N VAL A 483 -17.44 -8.35 3.08
CA VAL A 483 -17.37 -7.18 3.96
C VAL A 483 -18.68 -7.07 4.74
N PHE A 484 -18.66 -7.54 5.98
CA PHE A 484 -19.80 -7.56 6.88
C PHE A 484 -20.01 -6.20 7.55
N GLN A 485 -21.14 -5.58 7.26
CA GLN A 485 -21.64 -4.36 7.91
C GLN A 485 -22.59 -4.75 9.04
N GLY A 486 -22.27 -4.38 10.28
CA GLY A 486 -23.05 -4.73 11.47
C GLY A 486 -23.52 -3.52 12.26
N GLY A 487 -24.78 -3.10 12.04
CA GLY A 487 -25.48 -2.09 12.85
C GLY A 487 -25.88 -2.56 14.26
N ILE A 488 -25.29 -3.67 14.71
CA ILE A 488 -25.64 -4.45 15.90
C ILE A 488 -24.93 -3.95 17.16
N GLN A 489 -25.66 -3.73 18.25
CA GLN A 489 -25.12 -3.31 19.54
C GLN A 489 -25.70 -4.11 20.73
N GLY A 490 -24.88 -4.37 21.76
CA GLY A 490 -25.26 -5.05 22.99
C GLY A 490 -24.75 -6.50 23.12
N GLU A 491 -24.56 -6.95 24.36
CA GLU A 491 -23.92 -8.26 24.64
C GLU A 491 -24.72 -9.49 24.16
N GLY A 492 -26.03 -9.33 23.88
CA GLY A 492 -26.88 -10.43 23.43
C GLY A 492 -26.48 -11.03 22.07
N TRP A 493 -25.83 -10.24 21.20
CA TRP A 493 -25.40 -10.68 19.86
C TRP A 493 -24.38 -11.82 19.88
N TRP A 494 -23.53 -11.89 20.93
CA TRP A 494 -22.60 -13.01 21.16
C TRP A 494 -23.28 -14.38 21.29
N THR A 495 -24.59 -14.40 21.54
CA THR A 495 -25.39 -15.63 21.70
C THR A 495 -26.65 -15.63 20.83
N HIS A 496 -26.67 -14.83 19.76
CA HIS A 496 -27.83 -14.75 18.86
C HIS A 496 -27.75 -15.83 17.77
N GLY A 497 -28.25 -17.02 18.11
CA GLY A 497 -28.29 -18.21 17.24
C GLY A 497 -27.44 -19.38 17.74
N ALA A 498 -26.29 -19.07 18.34
CA ALA A 498 -25.34 -20.07 18.81
C ALA A 498 -24.77 -19.72 20.21
N THR A 499 -23.86 -20.56 20.72
CA THR A 499 -23.04 -20.21 21.88
C THR A 499 -21.94 -19.22 21.51
N LYS A 500 -21.40 -18.49 22.50
CA LYS A 500 -20.25 -17.59 22.27
C LYS A 500 -19.02 -18.29 21.68
N ALA A 501 -18.81 -19.58 21.98
CA ALA A 501 -17.69 -20.33 21.41
C ALA A 501 -17.91 -20.66 19.92
N GLU A 502 -19.13 -21.01 19.52
CA GLU A 502 -19.49 -21.25 18.12
C GLU A 502 -19.45 -19.94 17.31
N MET A 503 -19.96 -18.84 17.87
CA MET A 503 -19.82 -17.50 17.27
C MET A 503 -18.36 -17.09 17.10
N GLN A 504 -17.51 -17.37 18.10
CA GLN A 504 -16.07 -17.10 17.99
C GLN A 504 -15.44 -17.90 16.84
N THR A 505 -15.72 -19.20 16.74
CA THR A 505 -15.25 -20.04 15.63
C THR A 505 -15.73 -19.53 14.27
N ALA A 506 -17.00 -19.11 14.15
CA ALA A 506 -17.54 -18.53 12.92
C ALA A 506 -16.76 -17.28 12.46
N LEU A 507 -16.36 -16.41 13.40
CA LEU A 507 -15.52 -15.25 13.12
C LEU A 507 -14.08 -15.66 12.77
N ASP A 508 -13.47 -16.55 13.54
CA ASP A 508 -12.09 -17.03 13.30
C ASP A 508 -11.95 -17.67 11.91
N GLU A 509 -12.96 -18.42 11.46
CA GLU A 509 -13.02 -19.06 10.14
C GLU A 509 -13.13 -18.09 8.95
N THR A 510 -13.27 -16.78 9.19
CA THR A 510 -13.36 -15.75 8.14
C THR A 510 -12.10 -14.90 7.98
N ALA A 511 -11.07 -15.06 8.83
CA ALA A 511 -9.91 -14.15 8.88
C ALA A 511 -9.25 -13.87 7.51
N ASP A 512 -9.14 -14.88 6.65
CA ASP A 512 -8.48 -14.79 5.34
C ASP A 512 -9.33 -14.12 4.24
N TYR A 513 -10.66 -14.05 4.38
CA TYR A 513 -11.58 -13.64 3.29
C TYR A 513 -12.76 -12.76 3.72
N GLY A 514 -12.92 -12.47 5.01
CA GLY A 514 -14.00 -11.68 5.57
C GLY A 514 -13.48 -10.56 6.46
N PHE A 515 -14.07 -9.37 6.38
CA PHE A 515 -13.80 -8.21 7.24
C PHE A 515 -15.12 -7.73 7.85
N PHE A 516 -15.12 -7.30 9.12
CA PHE A 516 -16.33 -6.87 9.82
C PHE A 516 -16.22 -5.43 10.31
N ALA A 517 -17.03 -4.54 9.76
CA ALA A 517 -17.26 -3.20 10.30
C ALA A 517 -18.47 -3.24 11.25
N ILE A 518 -18.22 -3.25 12.57
CA ILE A 518 -19.28 -3.35 13.59
C ILE A 518 -19.44 -2.02 14.33
N ALA A 519 -20.69 -1.57 14.48
CA ALA A 519 -21.03 -0.40 15.26
C ALA A 519 -20.51 -0.48 16.71
N ALA A 520 -19.74 0.51 17.17
CA ALA A 520 -19.20 0.53 18.53
C ALA A 520 -20.27 0.61 19.62
N GLY A 521 -21.40 1.26 19.35
CA GLY A 521 -22.53 1.44 20.27
C GLY A 521 -22.92 2.91 20.45
N ASN A 522 -24.18 3.14 20.87
CA ASN A 522 -24.77 4.47 21.04
C ASN A 522 -25.08 4.80 22.52
N GLY A 523 -24.19 4.42 23.44
CA GLY A 523 -24.38 4.48 24.89
C GLY A 523 -24.45 3.08 25.52
N GLY A 524 -24.60 3.01 26.85
CA GLY A 524 -24.79 1.76 27.58
C GLY A 524 -26.00 0.94 27.10
N PRO A 525 -26.18 -0.31 27.54
CA PRO A 525 -27.09 -1.28 26.91
C PRO A 525 -28.48 -0.74 26.54
N GLY A 526 -28.72 -0.56 25.23
CA GLY A 526 -29.98 0.00 24.71
C GLY A 526 -29.98 1.52 24.48
N GLY A 527 -28.83 2.18 24.47
CA GLY A 527 -28.70 3.64 24.33
C GLY A 527 -28.77 4.40 25.66
N ASN A 528 -28.39 3.76 26.76
CA ASN A 528 -28.40 4.35 28.09
C ASN A 528 -27.16 5.22 28.32
N LEU A 529 -27.30 6.54 28.20
CA LEU A 529 -26.21 7.50 28.44
C LEU A 529 -25.97 7.79 29.93
N ASP A 530 -26.79 7.25 30.85
CA ASP A 530 -26.57 7.30 32.31
C ASP A 530 -25.63 6.18 32.80
N ASP A 531 -25.10 5.35 31.88
CA ASP A 531 -24.20 4.22 32.16
C ASP A 531 -22.83 4.50 31.53
N ASP A 532 -21.89 5.00 32.35
CA ASP A 532 -20.56 5.49 31.95
C ASP A 532 -19.67 4.44 31.26
N ASP A 533 -20.05 3.15 31.24
CA ASP A 533 -19.31 2.08 30.55
C ASP A 533 -19.01 2.45 29.08
N TYR A 534 -19.90 3.17 28.39
CA TYR A 534 -19.69 3.62 27.01
C TYR A 534 -18.52 4.58 26.80
N LEU A 535 -18.04 5.24 27.87
CA LEU A 535 -16.88 6.11 27.85
C LEU A 535 -15.55 5.32 27.87
N THR A 536 -15.63 4.00 28.10
CA THR A 536 -14.46 3.13 28.33
C THR A 536 -14.52 1.79 27.58
N SER A 537 -15.63 1.46 26.92
CA SER A 537 -15.74 0.27 26.07
C SER A 537 -16.76 0.39 24.93
N VAL A 538 -16.44 -0.22 23.78
CA VAL A 538 -17.41 -0.59 22.74
C VAL A 538 -18.36 -1.70 23.22
N SER A 539 -19.41 -2.01 22.47
CA SER A 539 -20.51 -2.90 22.90
C SER A 539 -20.62 -4.19 22.09
N GLY A 540 -20.95 -5.31 22.75
CA GLY A 540 -21.37 -6.54 22.05
C GLY A 540 -20.29 -7.14 21.15
N LEU A 541 -20.64 -7.44 19.90
CA LEU A 541 -19.75 -8.09 18.94
C LEU A 541 -18.54 -7.21 18.58
N ALA A 542 -18.65 -5.87 18.65
CA ALA A 542 -17.54 -4.95 18.38
C ALA A 542 -16.31 -5.22 19.27
N LYS A 543 -16.50 -5.80 20.47
CA LYS A 543 -15.40 -6.22 21.36
C LYS A 543 -14.51 -7.31 20.76
N ALA A 544 -14.99 -8.06 19.77
CA ALA A 544 -14.23 -9.11 19.09
C ALA A 544 -12.99 -8.57 18.35
N GLN A 545 -12.90 -7.27 18.07
CA GLN A 545 -11.68 -6.64 17.52
C GLN A 545 -10.42 -6.83 18.42
N THR A 546 -10.61 -7.20 19.69
CA THR A 546 -9.51 -7.55 20.62
C THR A 546 -8.98 -8.98 20.46
N THR A 547 -9.68 -9.82 19.69
CA THR A 547 -9.38 -11.25 19.48
C THR A 547 -9.36 -11.66 18.01
N ASN A 548 -9.83 -10.79 17.11
CA ASN A 548 -10.02 -11.05 15.70
C ASN A 548 -9.53 -9.85 14.89
N ASP A 549 -8.40 -10.06 14.24
CA ASP A 549 -7.68 -9.03 13.49
C ASP A 549 -8.47 -8.55 12.26
N ASN A 550 -9.49 -9.29 11.82
CA ASN A 550 -10.38 -8.91 10.72
C ASN A 550 -11.65 -8.15 11.17
N ILE A 551 -11.73 -7.68 12.42
CA ILE A 551 -12.89 -6.96 12.95
C ILE A 551 -12.49 -5.54 13.37
N ALA A 552 -13.26 -4.55 12.90
CA ALA A 552 -13.16 -3.15 13.30
C ALA A 552 -14.39 -2.74 14.12
N SER A 553 -14.15 -2.15 15.29
CA SER A 553 -15.18 -1.44 16.05
C SER A 553 -15.23 0.03 15.63
N VAL A 554 -16.40 0.48 15.18
CA VAL A 554 -16.56 1.77 14.49
C VAL A 554 -17.35 2.76 15.33
N GLY A 555 -16.66 3.80 15.80
CA GLY A 555 -17.26 4.95 16.49
C GLY A 555 -17.86 5.98 15.52
N ALA A 556 -18.72 6.86 16.05
CA ALA A 556 -19.46 7.84 15.26
C ALA A 556 -18.84 9.24 15.37
N LEU A 557 -18.39 9.77 14.25
CA LEU A 557 -17.90 11.14 14.09
C LEU A 557 -18.98 12.01 13.44
N LYS A 558 -19.18 13.23 13.92
CA LYS A 558 -20.10 14.22 13.31
C LYS A 558 -19.35 15.49 12.92
N PHE A 559 -19.80 16.17 11.88
CA PHE A 559 -19.31 17.50 11.54
C PHE A 559 -19.73 18.54 12.60
N THR A 560 -18.91 19.57 12.77
CA THR A 560 -19.20 20.75 13.61
C THR A 560 -19.25 22.04 12.79
N GLY A 561 -18.58 22.07 11.64
CA GLY A 561 -18.64 23.11 10.63
C GLY A 561 -18.58 22.52 9.22
N THR A 562 -19.03 23.30 8.24
CA THR A 562 -18.96 22.96 6.81
C THR A 562 -18.86 24.26 6.01
N GLU A 563 -18.02 24.29 4.97
CA GLU A 563 -17.86 25.46 4.09
C GLU A 563 -18.10 25.14 2.61
N GLU A 564 -18.67 26.11 1.91
CA GLU A 564 -19.04 26.00 0.51
C GLU A 564 -17.78 26.05 -0.38
N ILE A 565 -17.49 24.95 -1.05
CA ILE A 565 -16.29 24.74 -1.86
C ILE A 565 -16.66 24.63 -3.35
N ASP A 566 -15.77 25.17 -4.18
CA ASP A 566 -15.78 25.00 -5.64
C ASP A 566 -16.96 25.66 -6.39
N ALA A 567 -16.71 26.86 -6.91
CA ALA A 567 -17.65 27.60 -7.76
C ALA A 567 -17.55 27.28 -9.27
N ILE A 568 -16.70 26.33 -9.68
CA ILE A 568 -16.25 26.21 -11.09
C ILE A 568 -17.32 25.56 -11.99
N THR A 569 -18.26 24.76 -11.46
CA THR A 569 -19.35 24.16 -12.26
C THR A 569 -20.70 24.04 -11.53
N GLY A 570 -21.46 25.14 -11.49
CA GLY A 570 -22.94 25.10 -11.43
C GLY A 570 -23.61 24.75 -10.09
N GLY A 571 -22.88 24.13 -9.16
CA GLY A 571 -23.31 23.88 -7.79
C GLY A 571 -22.07 23.62 -6.93
N SER A 572 -21.99 24.28 -5.80
CA SER A 572 -20.87 24.11 -4.88
C SER A 572 -21.04 22.82 -4.07
N LEU A 573 -19.94 22.13 -3.86
CA LEU A 573 -19.84 21.07 -2.88
C LEU A 573 -19.71 21.73 -1.48
N THR A 574 -19.77 20.93 -0.41
CA THR A 574 -19.55 21.47 0.94
C THR A 574 -18.45 20.65 1.61
N ASN A 575 -17.32 21.27 1.93
CA ASN A 575 -16.29 20.63 2.72
C ASN A 575 -16.73 20.59 4.18
N VAL A 576 -16.11 19.72 4.96
CA VAL A 576 -16.16 19.80 6.41
C VAL A 576 -15.16 20.86 6.86
N THR A 577 -15.42 21.52 7.98
CA THR A 577 -14.44 22.46 8.58
C THR A 577 -14.36 22.22 10.09
N GLY A 578 -14.09 20.97 10.45
CA GLY A 578 -14.12 20.50 11.83
C GLY A 578 -15.14 19.39 12.09
N THR A 579 -14.72 18.46 12.92
CA THR A 579 -15.51 17.32 13.41
C THR A 579 -15.39 17.19 14.92
N GLU A 580 -16.29 16.44 15.54
CA GLU A 580 -16.11 15.95 16.91
C GLU A 580 -16.76 14.58 17.08
N LEU A 581 -16.28 13.78 18.04
CA LEU A 581 -16.93 12.52 18.39
C LEU A 581 -18.39 12.76 18.78
N ALA A 582 -19.32 12.01 18.21
CA ALA A 582 -20.72 12.10 18.59
C ALA A 582 -20.89 11.72 20.07
N GLY A 583 -21.62 12.55 20.84
CA GLY A 583 -21.70 12.40 22.29
C GLY A 583 -22.34 11.09 22.79
N TYR A 584 -22.97 10.31 21.91
CA TYR A 584 -23.47 8.96 22.19
C TYR A 584 -22.49 7.84 21.81
N SER A 585 -21.42 8.12 21.06
CA SER A 585 -20.51 7.08 20.56
C SER A 585 -19.80 6.41 21.72
N ASN A 586 -19.93 5.08 21.80
CA ASN A 586 -19.04 4.27 22.60
C ASN A 586 -17.59 4.45 22.13
N ARG A 587 -16.66 4.38 23.08
CA ARG A 587 -15.20 4.56 22.89
C ARG A 587 -14.43 3.85 24.01
N GLY A 588 -13.10 3.75 23.90
CA GLY A 588 -12.24 3.07 24.86
C GLY A 588 -11.03 2.39 24.20
N ASP A 589 -10.30 1.56 24.96
CA ASP A 589 -9.12 0.81 24.49
C ASP A 589 -9.42 -0.16 23.33
N ASN A 590 -10.68 -0.54 23.20
CA ASN A 590 -11.21 -1.45 22.20
C ASN A 590 -12.01 -0.77 21.08
N LEU A 591 -11.87 0.56 20.92
CA LEU A 591 -12.26 1.30 19.73
C LEU A 591 -11.15 1.20 18.66
N THR A 592 -11.51 0.77 17.44
CA THR A 592 -10.59 0.65 16.31
C THR A 592 -10.39 1.99 15.59
N LEU A 593 -11.48 2.62 15.12
CA LEU A 593 -11.47 3.93 14.44
C LEU A 593 -12.86 4.58 14.48
N VAL A 594 -12.98 5.82 14.00
CA VAL A 594 -14.27 6.51 13.81
C VAL A 594 -14.58 6.75 12.34
N ALA A 595 -15.88 6.91 12.04
CA ALA A 595 -16.34 7.27 10.70
C ALA A 595 -17.58 8.18 10.76
N PRO A 596 -17.91 8.89 9.66
CA PRO A 596 -19.04 9.81 9.60
C PRO A 596 -20.40 9.22 10.01
N THR A 597 -21.17 10.03 10.74
CA THR A 597 -22.56 9.77 11.10
C THR A 597 -23.48 10.85 10.53
N ASP A 598 -24.77 10.82 10.84
CA ASP A 598 -25.79 11.76 10.34
C ASP A 598 -25.83 11.91 8.81
N SER A 599 -25.29 10.93 8.07
CA SER A 599 -25.13 10.93 6.61
C SER A 599 -26.47 10.89 5.87
N GLN A 600 -26.52 11.41 4.64
CA GLN A 600 -27.69 11.22 3.78
C GLN A 600 -27.83 9.76 3.38
N SER A 601 -29.07 9.27 3.33
CA SER A 601 -29.44 7.87 3.10
C SER A 601 -30.86 7.80 2.51
N ILE A 602 -31.28 6.66 1.96
CA ILE A 602 -32.66 6.44 1.53
C ILE A 602 -33.41 5.58 2.56
N ASP A 603 -34.62 6.00 2.94
CA ASP A 603 -35.51 5.21 3.82
C ASP A 603 -36.40 4.22 3.04
N ALA A 604 -37.04 3.28 3.74
CA ALA A 604 -37.82 2.18 3.15
C ALA A 604 -39.06 2.59 2.33
N ASN A 605 -39.25 3.88 2.08
CA ASN A 605 -40.27 4.45 1.21
C ASN A 605 -39.67 5.37 0.12
N GLY A 606 -38.36 5.36 -0.10
CA GLY A 606 -37.68 6.11 -1.16
C GLY A 606 -37.37 7.57 -0.82
N TRP A 607 -37.46 7.97 0.45
CA TRP A 607 -37.14 9.35 0.85
C TRP A 607 -35.69 9.47 1.28
N GLN A 608 -35.00 10.51 0.79
CA GLN A 608 -33.76 10.98 1.37
C GLN A 608 -33.97 11.40 2.83
N ARG A 609 -33.08 10.92 3.71
CA ARG A 609 -33.07 11.16 5.15
C ARG A 609 -31.65 11.17 5.67
N SER A 610 -31.39 12.02 6.68
CA SER A 610 -30.23 11.82 7.55
C SER A 610 -30.39 10.53 8.37
N PHE A 611 -29.28 9.80 8.52
CA PHE A 611 -29.14 8.56 9.30
C PHE A 611 -28.01 8.74 10.31
N GLY A 612 -28.31 8.65 11.60
CA GLY A 612 -27.34 8.85 12.68
C GLY A 612 -27.01 7.56 13.45
N GLY A 613 -26.05 7.68 14.37
CA GLY A 613 -25.56 6.59 15.21
C GLY A 613 -24.24 5.98 14.71
N THR A 614 -23.59 5.17 15.55
CA THR A 614 -22.52 4.24 15.12
C THR A 614 -23.04 3.26 14.06
N SER A 615 -24.36 3.04 14.03
CA SER A 615 -25.09 2.34 12.98
C SER A 615 -24.96 2.98 11.59
N CYS A 616 -24.71 4.29 11.50
CA CYS A 616 -24.36 4.99 10.26
C CYS A 616 -22.84 5.08 10.03
N ALA A 617 -22.02 5.04 11.08
CA ALA A 617 -20.58 5.05 10.93
C ALA A 617 -20.03 3.75 10.32
N ASN A 618 -20.48 2.59 10.80
CA ASN A 618 -20.00 1.29 10.29
C ASN A 618 -20.26 1.01 8.79
N PRO A 619 -21.38 1.40 8.12
CA PRO A 619 -21.49 1.27 6.67
C PRO A 619 -20.51 2.17 5.90
N ASN A 620 -20.08 3.31 6.45
CA ASN A 620 -19.01 4.08 5.80
C ASN A 620 -17.70 3.26 5.76
N VAL A 621 -17.32 2.63 6.88
CA VAL A 621 -16.14 1.76 6.96
C VAL A 621 -16.26 0.51 6.09
N ALA A 622 -17.44 -0.12 6.04
CA ALA A 622 -17.69 -1.25 5.15
C ALA A 622 -17.52 -0.87 3.67
N GLY A 623 -18.06 0.28 3.25
CA GLY A 623 -17.87 0.79 1.90
C GLY A 623 -16.40 0.97 1.53
N VAL A 624 -15.61 1.63 2.38
CA VAL A 624 -14.17 1.86 2.12
C VAL A 624 -13.38 0.54 2.16
N ALA A 625 -13.69 -0.38 3.07
CA ALA A 625 -13.09 -1.72 3.10
C ALA A 625 -13.31 -2.48 1.79
N ALA A 626 -14.50 -2.32 1.17
CA ALA A 626 -14.78 -2.93 -0.13
C ALA A 626 -13.97 -2.29 -1.27
N LEU A 627 -13.72 -0.97 -1.26
CA LEU A 627 -12.82 -0.31 -2.22
C LEU A 627 -11.37 -0.79 -2.08
N VAL A 628 -10.87 -0.89 -0.84
CA VAL A 628 -9.53 -1.41 -0.54
C VAL A 628 -9.36 -2.83 -1.07
N TRP A 629 -10.33 -3.72 -0.82
CA TRP A 629 -10.24 -5.10 -1.29
C TRP A 629 -10.43 -5.25 -2.80
N SER A 630 -11.23 -4.38 -3.42
CA SER A 630 -11.44 -4.38 -4.88
C SER A 630 -10.19 -3.96 -5.65
N GLU A 631 -9.32 -3.16 -5.02
CA GLU A 631 -8.00 -2.81 -5.54
C GLU A 631 -7.00 -3.97 -5.40
N ASN A 632 -7.10 -4.75 -4.32
CA ASN A 632 -6.17 -5.85 -4.04
C ASN A 632 -6.84 -7.03 -3.33
N LEU A 633 -7.37 -7.97 -4.12
CA LEU A 633 -8.01 -9.19 -3.61
C LEU A 633 -7.04 -10.16 -2.90
N SER A 634 -5.71 -9.96 -2.96
CA SER A 634 -4.75 -10.83 -2.27
C SER A 634 -4.68 -10.59 -0.75
N LEU A 635 -5.16 -9.44 -0.27
CA LEU A 635 -5.19 -9.08 1.14
C LEU A 635 -6.10 -10.01 1.96
N THR A 636 -5.71 -10.25 3.21
CA THR A 636 -6.54 -10.83 4.28
C THR A 636 -7.40 -9.77 4.95
N GLY A 637 -8.41 -10.18 5.74
CA GLY A 637 -9.24 -9.24 6.49
C GLY A 637 -8.45 -8.46 7.56
N GLY A 638 -7.35 -9.04 8.05
CA GLY A 638 -6.41 -8.36 8.95
C GLY A 638 -5.65 -7.24 8.25
N GLU A 639 -5.06 -7.52 7.09
CA GLU A 639 -4.35 -6.50 6.30
C GLU A 639 -5.28 -5.37 5.85
N VAL A 640 -6.55 -5.66 5.52
CA VAL A 640 -7.56 -4.62 5.28
C VAL A 640 -7.75 -3.73 6.51
N ARG A 641 -7.94 -4.30 7.71
CA ARG A 641 -8.06 -3.51 8.95
C ARG A 641 -6.81 -2.66 9.22
N ASP A 642 -5.63 -3.22 9.00
CA ASP A 642 -4.37 -2.54 9.22
C ASP A 642 -4.21 -1.37 8.23
N ILE A 643 -4.52 -1.55 6.95
CA ILE A 643 -4.60 -0.46 5.96
C ILE A 643 -5.57 0.63 6.43
N LEU A 644 -6.82 0.28 6.79
CA LEU A 644 -7.84 1.25 7.19
C LEU A 644 -7.51 2.03 8.46
N THR A 645 -6.82 1.41 9.43
CA THR A 645 -6.43 2.08 10.68
C THR A 645 -5.20 2.96 10.51
N THR A 646 -4.23 2.55 9.71
CA THR A 646 -2.99 3.32 9.54
C THR A 646 -3.19 4.48 8.58
N SER A 647 -3.94 4.30 7.49
CA SER A 647 -4.34 5.38 6.58
C SER A 647 -5.40 6.34 7.13
N ALA A 648 -5.86 6.14 8.38
CA ALA A 648 -6.81 7.05 9.02
C ALA A 648 -6.19 8.43 9.26
N MET A 649 -6.97 9.48 9.06
CA MET A 649 -6.61 10.83 9.49
C MET A 649 -6.69 10.89 11.02
N ASP A 650 -5.54 11.02 11.66
CA ASP A 650 -5.39 11.10 13.10
C ASP A 650 -6.20 12.27 13.71
N LEU A 651 -6.89 12.01 14.82
CA LEU A 651 -7.75 12.95 15.53
C LEU A 651 -7.54 12.82 17.04
N GLY A 652 -7.29 13.94 17.72
CA GLY A 652 -7.17 13.97 19.18
C GLY A 652 -5.72 14.07 19.66
N ALA A 653 -5.23 13.05 20.35
CA ALA A 653 -3.81 12.95 20.72
C ALA A 653 -3.04 12.17 19.66
N THR A 654 -1.81 12.58 19.32
CA THR A 654 -1.04 11.98 18.22
C THR A 654 -0.94 10.46 18.30
N GLY A 655 -1.38 9.79 17.23
CA GLY A 655 -1.50 8.35 17.13
C GLY A 655 -2.75 7.78 17.83
N ARG A 656 -2.84 6.45 17.92
CA ARG A 656 -4.05 5.78 18.41
C ARG A 656 -4.45 6.21 19.84
N ASP A 657 -5.67 6.72 20.03
CA ASP A 657 -6.23 7.15 21.31
C ASP A 657 -7.58 6.48 21.68
N ASP A 658 -7.99 6.59 22.96
CA ASP A 658 -9.24 5.98 23.48
C ASP A 658 -10.52 6.71 23.04
N THR A 659 -10.42 7.86 22.39
CA THR A 659 -11.54 8.71 21.97
C THR A 659 -11.90 8.49 20.51
N TYR A 660 -10.90 8.47 19.64
CA TYR A 660 -11.05 8.36 18.19
C TYR A 660 -10.53 7.03 17.61
N GLY A 661 -9.92 6.17 18.43
CA GLY A 661 -9.25 4.98 17.93
C GLY A 661 -8.01 5.42 17.15
N ALA A 662 -7.84 4.92 15.92
CA ALA A 662 -6.78 5.36 15.03
C ALA A 662 -7.04 6.70 14.32
N GLY A 663 -8.20 7.34 14.53
CA GLY A 663 -8.61 8.56 13.83
C GLY A 663 -9.87 8.35 12.97
N THR A 664 -10.15 9.28 12.06
CA THR A 664 -11.23 9.14 11.07
C THR A 664 -10.74 8.43 9.82
N ILE A 665 -11.56 7.52 9.30
CA ILE A 665 -11.26 6.79 8.07
C ILE A 665 -11.08 7.74 6.87
N ASN A 666 -10.00 7.53 6.09
CA ASN A 666 -9.75 8.18 4.81
C ASN A 666 -9.74 7.10 3.71
N ALA A 667 -10.56 7.27 2.68
CA ALA A 667 -10.72 6.30 1.61
C ALA A 667 -9.63 6.39 0.54
N GLU A 668 -9.21 7.59 0.15
CA GLU A 668 -8.16 7.77 -0.86
C GLU A 668 -6.83 7.19 -0.37
N SER A 669 -6.42 7.56 0.84
CA SER A 669 -5.19 7.08 1.48
C SER A 669 -5.18 5.55 1.65
N ALA A 670 -6.32 4.97 2.03
CA ALA A 670 -6.47 3.52 2.16
C ALA A 670 -6.34 2.80 0.81
N VAL A 671 -6.99 3.30 -0.24
CA VAL A 671 -6.96 2.68 -1.57
C VAL A 671 -5.60 2.86 -2.25
N ARG A 672 -4.93 4.01 -2.10
CA ARG A 672 -3.56 4.24 -2.58
C ARG A 672 -2.55 3.25 -1.99
N ARG A 673 -2.65 2.91 -0.70
CA ARG A 673 -1.84 1.85 -0.08
C ARG A 673 -2.16 0.48 -0.66
N SER A 674 -3.45 0.17 -0.86
CA SER A 674 -3.87 -1.09 -1.48
C SER A 674 -3.33 -1.25 -2.91
N HIS A 675 -3.35 -0.17 -3.69
CA HIS A 675 -2.81 -0.08 -5.05
C HIS A 675 -1.28 -0.27 -5.07
N ALA A 676 -0.52 0.41 -4.20
CA ALA A 676 0.91 0.19 -4.10
C ALA A 676 1.26 -1.28 -3.80
N LEU A 677 0.50 -1.92 -2.90
CA LEU A 677 0.65 -3.35 -2.56
C LEU A 677 0.21 -4.30 -3.68
N SER A 678 -0.61 -3.87 -4.66
CA SER A 678 -1.01 -4.68 -5.82
C SER A 678 -0.07 -4.52 -7.01
N VAL A 679 0.59 -3.36 -7.15
CA VAL A 679 1.52 -3.04 -8.24
C VAL A 679 2.95 -3.57 -7.97
N ASP A 680 3.57 -3.25 -6.84
CA ASP A 680 4.81 -3.90 -6.39
C ASP A 680 4.76 -4.15 -4.88
N ASN A 681 4.27 -5.34 -4.53
CA ASN A 681 4.14 -5.82 -3.16
C ASN A 681 5.48 -5.85 -2.41
N GLU A 682 6.59 -6.16 -3.09
CA GLU A 682 7.93 -6.25 -2.48
C GLU A 682 8.36 -4.85 -1.99
N LEU A 683 8.30 -3.87 -2.90
CA LEU A 683 8.64 -2.48 -2.60
C LEU A 683 7.71 -1.87 -1.55
N ALA A 684 6.40 -2.04 -1.73
CA ALA A 684 5.44 -1.47 -0.80
C ALA A 684 5.58 -2.06 0.61
N SER A 685 6.00 -3.33 0.73
CA SER A 685 6.19 -4.01 2.02
C SER A 685 7.54 -3.72 2.71
N LEU A 686 8.46 -2.98 2.09
CA LEU A 686 9.68 -2.50 2.77
C LEU A 686 9.32 -1.53 3.92
N TYR A 687 8.25 -0.76 3.74
CA TYR A 687 7.82 0.30 4.66
C TYR A 687 6.63 -0.16 5.50
N ASN A 688 6.70 0.06 6.82
CA ASN A 688 5.53 -0.15 7.67
C ASN A 688 4.56 1.00 7.46
N ASN A 689 3.28 0.67 7.48
CA ASN A 689 2.21 1.65 7.27
C ASN A 689 2.14 2.73 8.37
N THR A 690 2.85 2.57 9.49
CA THR A 690 3.01 3.58 10.55
C THR A 690 4.04 4.66 10.22
N ASP A 691 5.03 4.35 9.40
CA ASP A 691 6.17 5.24 9.15
C ASP A 691 5.78 6.41 8.24
N PHE A 692 4.62 6.29 7.57
CA PHE A 692 4.08 7.24 6.61
C PHE A 692 3.02 8.21 7.20
N LEU A 693 2.43 7.89 8.35
CA LEU A 693 1.15 8.47 8.83
C LEU A 693 1.15 9.01 10.27
N ALA A 694 2.29 8.96 10.96
CA ALA A 694 2.47 9.46 12.35
C ALA A 694 2.70 10.97 12.46
#